data_AF-A0A8C5A4K7-F1
#
_entry.id   AF-A0A8C5A4K7-F1
#
_cell.length_a   1.000
_cell.length_b   1.000
_cell.length_c   1.000
_cell.angle_alpha   90.00
_cell.angle_beta   90.00
_cell.angle_gamma   90.00
#
_symmetry.space_group_name_H-M   'P 1'
#
loop_
_entity.id
_entity.type
_entity.pdbx_description
1 polymer ?
#
loop_
_entity_poly.entity_id
_entity_poly.type
_entity_poly.pdbx_seq_one_letter_code
_entity_poly.pdbx_strand_id
1 'polypeptide(L)'
;MIAAPELPSDFPFPQDTDTRFSSDTDFSEEPDGRTAVTVSLAAKGKGGKKGKKPAGEKGKGAKGTGRLNGHHQENGMENMMLFEVVKLGRSAMQSVVDDWIESYKTDRDVALLDLINFFIQCSGCKGVVSGEMFRNMQNSEIIRRMTEEFDEDSGDYPLTIAGPQWKRFKTSFCEFIAVLVRQCQYSIIYDEYMMDTVISLLTGLSDSQVRAFRHTSTLAAMKLMTALVNVALNLSINMDNTQRQYESERNKIVAKRANDRLELLLQKRKELQENQDEIENMMNAIFKGVFVHRYRDSIAEIRAICIEEIGVWMKLYSDAFLNDSYLKYVGWTMHDKQGEVRLKCLTALQGLYYNRELNTRLELFTSRFKDRIVSMTLDKEYDVAVQAIKLLTLVLHSTDEVLSPEDCESVYHLVYSAHRPVAIAAGEFLFKKLFSQREPEEEGAPKRRGRQSPNANLIKTTVFFFLESELHEHAAYLVDSLWECGAELLKDWECMTSLLLDDPLPGEEALTDRQETALIEIMLCTVRQAAECHPPVGRGTGKRVMTAKEKKTQLDDRTRITELFAVSLPPLLAKYAMDSEKVTNLLQLPQFFDLEIYTTGRLEKHLESLLRQVREIVEKHTDTDVLEVCSKTYHALCNEEFTIFNRVDIARSQLLDEQVDKFNRLLEDFLQEGEEVDEDDTYQILSTLKRITAFHNAHDLSQWDLFTSNFKLLNTGIENGDMPEQIVIQSLQCTHYVILWNLAKLSEGSSRKEDMVTLRKQMRAFCLMCQRYLTNVNTAVKEQAFTILCDVLLIFSHQMVSGGREHLEPLVYSPEDSLQVELLSFILNHVFIDQDEETNSTDGQQDDEAGKIEALHKRRNLLAAYCKLIIYCVVEMKTGADIFKQYMRYYNDYGDIIKETMSKTRQIDKIQCAKTLILSLQQLFNEMLSELGHGFDRSSSSFCGIKELARRFSLTFGLDQVKTRDAIAMLHKDGIEFAFKEPSPQGEGNPPLHLAFLDILSEFSSKLMRQDKRTVHMYLERFMTFQMALQREDCWLPLISYRNSLQAGGDDDTMSVMSGYSSRGSSVRSKKAKPTAATKESSSSSEVWQQSLQTPVMMPSPHLTSTAMREPKRGRDDSYMESSLLAPQRRGGRAAALASGATAVCLFVFHSRRGTGLMEEDEEPIVEDVMMSSEGRLDDLNEGMDFDTMDIDLPPSKNRRERSELKPDYFDPASIMDESVLGVSMF
;
A
#
# COMPACT_ATOMS: atom_id res chain seq x y z
N MET A 1 -1.42 14.08 -34.70
CA MET A 1 -1.67 12.97 -35.66
C MET A 1 -0.36 12.39 -36.18
N ILE A 2 -0.14 11.06 -36.19
CA ILE A 2 0.86 10.36 -37.03
C ILE A 2 0.27 9.02 -37.50
N ALA A 3 0.53 8.63 -38.76
CA ALA A 3 0.17 7.32 -39.32
C ALA A 3 1.42 6.45 -39.54
N ALA A 4 1.29 5.13 -39.42
CA ALA A 4 2.40 4.20 -39.61
C ALA A 4 2.66 3.89 -41.11
N PRO A 5 3.93 3.82 -41.55
CA PRO A 5 4.28 3.41 -42.92
C PRO A 5 4.35 1.88 -43.06
N GLU A 6 3.89 1.36 -44.20
CA GLU A 6 4.03 -0.05 -44.58
C GLU A 6 5.42 -0.35 -45.18
N LEU A 7 5.84 -1.61 -45.15
CA LEU A 7 6.99 -2.13 -45.89
C LEU A 7 6.56 -3.24 -46.86
N PRO A 8 7.11 -3.29 -48.10
CA PRO A 8 6.71 -4.26 -49.11
C PRO A 8 7.28 -5.67 -48.83
N SER A 9 6.68 -6.68 -49.48
CA SER A 9 7.14 -8.07 -49.42
C SER A 9 7.38 -8.62 -50.83
N ASP A 10 8.41 -9.46 -50.97
CA ASP A 10 8.76 -10.14 -52.22
C ASP A 10 8.88 -11.66 -52.02
N PHE A 11 8.52 -12.41 -53.06
CA PHE A 11 8.35 -13.87 -53.13
C PHE A 11 9.64 -14.56 -53.68
N PRO A 12 9.80 -15.92 -53.76
CA PRO A 12 8.74 -16.90 -54.03
C PRO A 12 8.79 -18.31 -53.38
N PHE A 13 7.64 -19.00 -53.49
CA PHE A 13 7.44 -20.45 -53.34
C PHE A 13 7.32 -21.16 -54.72
N PRO A 14 7.50 -22.48 -54.76
CA PRO A 14 6.48 -23.41 -55.30
C PRO A 14 6.19 -24.56 -54.29
N GLN A 15 5.14 -25.39 -54.31
CA GLN A 15 3.90 -25.60 -55.12
C GLN A 15 3.05 -26.70 -54.38
N ASP A 16 1.76 -27.03 -54.60
CA ASP A 16 0.65 -26.57 -55.44
C ASP A 16 -0.70 -27.17 -54.91
N THR A 17 -1.86 -26.89 -55.55
CA THR A 17 -3.18 -27.60 -55.51
C THR A 17 -4.02 -27.60 -54.19
N ASP A 18 -5.36 -27.43 -54.20
CA ASP A 18 -6.31 -27.05 -55.27
C ASP A 18 -7.72 -26.57 -54.77
N THR A 19 -8.29 -25.50 -55.37
CA THR A 19 -9.75 -25.15 -55.50
C THR A 19 -10.67 -24.96 -54.25
N ARG A 20 -11.79 -24.17 -54.22
CA ARG A 20 -12.42 -23.10 -55.07
C ARG A 20 -13.55 -22.35 -54.28
N PHE A 21 -13.64 -21.01 -54.43
CA PHE A 21 -14.80 -20.03 -54.49
C PHE A 21 -16.22 -20.37 -53.94
N SER A 22 -17.12 -19.44 -53.53
CA SER A 22 -17.37 -17.96 -53.75
C SER A 22 -18.51 -17.48 -52.78
N SER A 23 -19.00 -16.22 -52.67
CA SER A 23 -18.54 -14.80 -52.77
C SER A 23 -19.72 -13.81 -52.45
N ASP A 24 -19.61 -12.51 -52.79
CA ASP A 24 -20.68 -11.47 -53.01
C ASP A 24 -21.27 -10.73 -51.75
N THR A 25 -21.19 -9.40 -51.45
CA THR A 25 -21.24 -8.05 -52.14
C THR A 25 -22.64 -7.36 -52.07
N ASP A 26 -22.88 -6.02 -51.95
CA ASP A 26 -22.02 -4.82 -51.82
C ASP A 26 -22.77 -3.52 -51.32
N PHE A 27 -22.02 -2.40 -51.23
CA PHE A 27 -22.29 -0.96 -50.87
C PHE A 27 -23.58 -0.20 -51.33
N SER A 28 -23.94 0.91 -50.62
CA SER A 28 -24.08 2.29 -51.19
C SER A 28 -24.50 3.44 -50.20
N GLU A 29 -23.69 4.50 -50.11
CA GLU A 29 -23.90 5.99 -50.03
C GLU A 29 -25.04 6.76 -49.27
N GLU A 30 -24.78 8.07 -49.11
CA GLU A 30 -25.36 9.19 -48.30
C GLU A 30 -26.62 9.94 -48.90
N PRO A 31 -27.00 11.21 -48.54
CA PRO A 31 -27.51 11.77 -47.24
C PRO A 31 -28.76 12.72 -47.33
N ASP A 32 -29.09 13.39 -46.20
CA ASP A 32 -29.82 14.69 -46.02
C ASP A 32 -31.35 14.78 -46.31
N GLY A 33 -32.07 15.81 -45.82
CA GLY A 33 -33.43 16.08 -46.37
C GLY A 33 -34.50 16.99 -45.70
N ARG A 34 -34.45 17.36 -44.40
CA ARG A 34 -35.30 18.41 -43.73
C ARG A 34 -36.85 18.28 -43.56
N THR A 35 -37.35 18.81 -42.42
CA THR A 35 -38.68 19.48 -42.17
C THR A 35 -40.02 18.68 -42.25
N ALA A 36 -41.07 18.91 -41.43
CA ALA A 36 -41.31 19.85 -40.31
C ALA A 36 -42.56 19.53 -39.43
N VAL A 37 -42.49 19.89 -38.13
CA VAL A 37 -43.51 20.54 -37.25
C VAL A 37 -44.94 19.94 -37.07
N THR A 38 -45.20 19.37 -35.87
CA THR A 38 -46.30 19.67 -34.90
C THR A 38 -46.39 18.54 -33.84
N VAL A 39 -46.88 18.64 -32.60
CA VAL A 39 -47.05 19.64 -31.50
C VAL A 39 -47.99 18.97 -30.46
N SER A 40 -47.83 19.26 -29.15
CA SER A 40 -48.64 18.77 -27.99
C SER A 40 -48.54 17.26 -27.65
N LEU A 41 -48.31 16.77 -26.41
CA LEU A 41 -48.68 17.14 -25.02
C LEU A 41 -50.06 16.58 -24.57
N ALA A 42 -50.08 15.61 -23.64
CA ALA A 42 -50.50 15.85 -22.23
C ALA A 42 -50.77 14.57 -21.36
N ALA A 43 -50.10 14.54 -20.19
CA ALA A 43 -50.62 14.18 -18.84
C ALA A 43 -51.42 12.87 -18.52
N LYS A 44 -50.75 12.03 -17.71
CA LYS A 44 -51.15 11.51 -16.36
C LYS A 44 -52.59 10.98 -16.09
N GLY A 45 -52.66 9.74 -15.57
CA GLY A 45 -53.76 9.23 -14.71
C GLY A 45 -53.29 8.14 -13.73
N LYS A 46 -53.67 8.19 -12.44
CA LYS A 46 -53.14 7.30 -11.37
C LYS A 46 -54.16 6.25 -10.84
N GLY A 47 -53.73 4.98 -10.81
CA GLY A 47 -53.86 4.06 -9.65
C GLY A 47 -55.20 3.34 -9.35
N GLY A 48 -55.15 2.15 -8.74
CA GLY A 48 -56.39 1.39 -8.41
C GLY A 48 -56.35 -0.02 -7.78
N LYS A 49 -55.53 -0.29 -6.75
CA LYS A 49 -55.67 -1.37 -5.71
C LYS A 49 -56.16 -2.82 -6.06
N LYS A 50 -55.26 -3.79 -5.78
CA LYS A 50 -55.46 -5.06 -5.01
C LYS A 50 -56.69 -5.99 -5.25
N GLY A 51 -56.42 -7.26 -5.61
CA GLY A 51 -56.49 -8.35 -4.59
C GLY A 51 -57.26 -9.67 -4.82
N LYS A 52 -56.51 -10.79 -4.72
CA LYS A 52 -56.88 -12.18 -4.28
C LYS A 52 -57.68 -13.18 -5.18
N LYS A 53 -57.09 -14.40 -5.20
CA LYS A 53 -57.52 -15.78 -5.56
C LYS A 53 -58.85 -16.23 -4.89
N PRO A 54 -59.59 -17.29 -5.36
CA PRO A 54 -59.10 -18.68 -5.57
C PRO A 54 -59.61 -19.41 -6.84
N ALA A 55 -59.51 -20.75 -6.86
CA ALA A 55 -59.60 -21.61 -8.05
C ALA A 55 -60.35 -22.95 -7.81
N GLY A 56 -60.67 -23.67 -8.90
CA GLY A 56 -61.40 -24.95 -8.95
C GLY A 56 -62.65 -24.85 -9.86
N GLU A 57 -63.06 -25.84 -10.66
CA GLU A 57 -62.53 -27.19 -10.87
C GLU A 57 -63.05 -27.78 -12.22
N LYS A 58 -62.31 -28.71 -12.86
CA LYS A 58 -62.71 -29.68 -13.93
C LYS A 58 -63.34 -29.12 -15.26
N GLY A 59 -63.02 -29.66 -16.46
CA GLY A 59 -61.98 -30.62 -16.84
C GLY A 59 -62.24 -31.34 -18.19
N LYS A 60 -61.18 -31.99 -18.72
CA LYS A 60 -61.10 -32.99 -19.83
C LYS A 60 -61.35 -32.55 -21.29
N GLY A 61 -60.33 -32.81 -22.11
CA GLY A 61 -60.40 -33.00 -23.56
C GLY A 61 -59.00 -33.34 -24.11
N ALA A 62 -58.73 -34.60 -24.47
CA ALA A 62 -57.36 -35.07 -24.76
C ALA A 62 -57.28 -36.15 -25.85
N LYS A 63 -56.24 -36.05 -26.70
CA LYS A 63 -55.65 -37.08 -27.58
C LYS A 63 -54.28 -36.57 -28.11
N GLY A 64 -53.26 -37.39 -28.35
CA GLY A 64 -53.18 -38.82 -28.04
C GLY A 64 -52.22 -39.67 -28.87
N THR A 65 -50.95 -39.27 -29.05
CA THR A 65 -49.85 -40.08 -29.63
C THR A 65 -48.51 -39.62 -29.06
N GLY A 66 -47.51 -40.46 -28.76
CA GLY A 66 -47.46 -41.92 -28.82
C GLY A 66 -46.01 -42.44 -28.91
N ARG A 67 -45.38 -42.77 -27.77
CA ARG A 67 -44.10 -43.51 -27.68
C ARG A 67 -44.17 -44.51 -26.53
N LEU A 68 -43.53 -45.66 -26.70
CA LEU A 68 -43.47 -46.76 -25.73
C LEU A 68 -42.06 -46.89 -25.12
N ASN A 69 -42.04 -47.51 -23.94
CA ASN A 69 -40.90 -47.91 -23.09
C ASN A 69 -39.57 -48.17 -23.79
N GLY A 70 -38.47 -48.07 -23.03
CA GLY A 70 -37.40 -49.04 -23.31
C GLY A 70 -36.03 -48.98 -22.65
N HIS A 71 -35.70 -48.10 -21.70
CA HIS A 71 -34.60 -48.39 -20.75
C HIS A 71 -34.59 -47.40 -19.58
N HIS A 72 -34.45 -47.91 -18.34
CA HIS A 72 -33.81 -47.12 -17.29
C HIS A 72 -32.32 -47.05 -17.59
N GLN A 73 -31.75 -45.86 -17.44
CA GLN A 73 -30.31 -45.65 -17.33
C GLN A 73 -30.01 -45.29 -15.88
N GLU A 74 -29.77 -46.32 -15.07
CA GLU A 74 -29.25 -46.17 -13.71
C GLU A 74 -27.81 -45.66 -13.80
N ASN A 75 -27.65 -44.33 -13.74
CA ASN A 75 -26.36 -43.72 -13.50
C ASN A 75 -26.10 -43.80 -11.99
N GLY A 76 -24.99 -44.42 -11.59
CA GLY A 76 -24.71 -44.78 -10.20
C GLY A 76 -24.65 -43.58 -9.26
N MET A 77 -25.72 -43.39 -8.48
CA MET A 77 -25.75 -42.58 -7.26
C MET A 77 -25.94 -43.52 -6.06
N GLU A 78 -24.94 -44.36 -5.80
CA GLU A 78 -24.86 -45.15 -4.57
C GLU A 78 -24.13 -44.31 -3.50
N ASN A 79 -24.81 -44.05 -2.37
CA ASN A 79 -24.28 -43.59 -1.09
C ASN A 79 -23.10 -42.59 -1.12
N MET A 80 -23.32 -41.37 -1.64
CA MET A 80 -22.45 -40.23 -1.32
C MET A 80 -22.65 -39.81 0.15
N MET A 81 -21.56 -39.50 0.85
CA MET A 81 -21.64 -39.07 2.25
C MET A 81 -22.19 -37.64 2.36
N LEU A 82 -22.86 -37.31 3.47
CA LEU A 82 -23.47 -35.99 3.70
C LEU A 82 -22.48 -34.82 3.54
N PHE A 83 -21.22 -35.03 3.92
CA PHE A 83 -20.11 -34.08 3.69
C PHE A 83 -19.89 -33.78 2.20
N GLU A 84 -19.88 -34.81 1.34
CA GLU A 84 -19.68 -34.65 -0.10
C GLU A 84 -20.84 -33.91 -0.74
N VAL A 85 -22.08 -34.21 -0.34
CA VAL A 85 -23.29 -33.53 -0.84
C VAL A 85 -23.23 -32.03 -0.54
N VAL A 86 -22.92 -31.66 0.72
CA VAL A 86 -22.79 -30.25 1.15
C VAL A 86 -21.58 -29.56 0.50
N LYS A 87 -20.44 -30.25 0.34
CA LYS A 87 -19.22 -29.73 -0.32
C LYS A 87 -19.38 -29.55 -1.83
N LEU A 88 -20.19 -30.36 -2.50
CA LEU A 88 -20.49 -30.24 -3.93
C LEU A 88 -21.55 -29.18 -4.22
N GLY A 89 -22.47 -28.91 -3.28
CA GLY A 89 -23.44 -27.80 -3.37
C GLY A 89 -24.39 -27.87 -4.58
N ARG A 90 -24.67 -29.09 -5.07
CA ARG A 90 -25.46 -29.31 -6.30
C ARG A 90 -26.98 -29.38 -6.07
N SER A 91 -27.40 -29.69 -4.84
CA SER A 91 -28.79 -29.78 -4.43
C SER A 91 -29.20 -28.55 -3.63
N ALA A 92 -30.49 -28.21 -3.62
CA ALA A 92 -31.02 -27.19 -2.71
C ALA A 92 -30.86 -27.67 -1.26
N MET A 93 -30.32 -26.82 -0.37
CA MET A 93 -29.95 -27.23 0.99
C MET A 93 -31.13 -27.79 1.80
N GLN A 94 -32.32 -27.23 1.58
CA GLN A 94 -33.55 -27.74 2.17
C GLN A 94 -33.85 -29.19 1.76
N SER A 95 -33.58 -29.63 0.53
CA SER A 95 -33.81 -31.02 0.13
C SER A 95 -32.97 -31.95 1.00
N VAL A 96 -31.67 -31.68 1.11
CA VAL A 96 -30.72 -32.50 1.88
C VAL A 96 -31.12 -32.59 3.36
N VAL A 97 -31.69 -31.52 3.91
CA VAL A 97 -32.26 -31.50 5.26
C VAL A 97 -33.57 -32.28 5.36
N ASP A 98 -34.50 -32.08 4.43
CA ASP A 98 -35.80 -32.76 4.42
C ASP A 98 -35.61 -34.29 4.22
N ASP A 99 -34.65 -34.70 3.38
CA ASP A 99 -34.19 -36.08 3.16
C ASP A 99 -33.59 -36.69 4.45
N TRP A 100 -32.69 -35.96 5.15
CA TRP A 100 -32.14 -36.39 6.44
C TRP A 100 -33.21 -36.51 7.52
N ILE A 101 -34.20 -35.62 7.52
CA ILE A 101 -35.34 -35.64 8.44
C ILE A 101 -36.27 -36.84 8.18
N GLU A 102 -36.39 -37.33 6.95
CA GLU A 102 -37.09 -38.59 6.65
C GLU A 102 -36.29 -39.82 7.11
N SER A 103 -34.96 -39.79 6.96
CA SER A 103 -34.07 -40.81 7.56
C SER A 103 -34.22 -40.87 9.08
N TYR A 104 -34.15 -39.73 9.80
CA TYR A 104 -34.28 -39.66 11.25
C TYR A 104 -35.65 -40.14 11.78
N LYS A 105 -36.72 -39.97 11.00
CA LYS A 105 -38.05 -40.53 11.32
C LYS A 105 -38.14 -42.05 11.11
N THR A 106 -37.22 -42.62 10.34
CA THR A 106 -37.17 -44.05 10.01
C THR A 106 -36.25 -44.79 10.99
N ASP A 107 -35.04 -44.28 11.22
CA ASP A 107 -34.09 -44.77 12.23
C ASP A 107 -33.29 -43.58 12.80
N ARG A 108 -33.44 -43.34 14.10
CA ARG A 108 -32.78 -42.22 14.80
C ARG A 108 -31.29 -42.43 14.98
N ASP A 109 -30.87 -43.66 15.31
CA ASP A 109 -29.47 -44.00 15.59
C ASP A 109 -28.63 -43.84 14.32
N VAL A 110 -29.15 -44.33 13.18
CA VAL A 110 -28.47 -44.25 11.88
C VAL A 110 -28.37 -42.80 11.40
N ALA A 111 -29.45 -42.03 11.43
CA ALA A 111 -29.42 -40.64 10.97
C ALA A 111 -28.54 -39.73 11.86
N LEU A 112 -28.49 -39.97 13.17
CA LEU A 112 -27.53 -39.28 14.05
C LEU A 112 -26.09 -39.71 13.80
N LEU A 113 -25.82 -41.00 13.52
CA LEU A 113 -24.48 -41.45 13.16
C LEU A 113 -23.95 -40.75 11.90
N ASP A 114 -24.80 -40.57 10.89
CA ASP A 114 -24.45 -39.81 9.68
C ASP A 114 -24.19 -38.32 9.99
N LEU A 115 -24.95 -37.71 10.90
CA LEU A 115 -24.78 -36.32 11.31
C LEU A 115 -23.51 -36.12 12.18
N ILE A 116 -23.16 -37.08 13.03
CA ILE A 116 -21.91 -37.11 13.79
C ILE A 116 -20.72 -37.19 12.82
N ASN A 117 -20.76 -38.15 11.88
CA ASN A 117 -19.71 -38.30 10.87
C ASN A 117 -19.58 -37.07 9.97
N PHE A 118 -20.70 -36.40 9.62
CA PHE A 118 -20.67 -35.14 8.90
C PHE A 118 -19.86 -34.05 9.62
N PHE A 119 -20.02 -33.86 10.94
CA PHE A 119 -19.24 -32.88 11.68
C PHE A 119 -17.75 -33.24 11.79
N ILE A 120 -17.43 -34.53 11.94
CA ILE A 120 -16.05 -35.04 11.94
C ILE A 120 -15.38 -34.81 10.57
N GLN A 121 -16.04 -35.18 9.48
CA GLN A 121 -15.53 -35.01 8.11
C GLN A 121 -15.45 -33.54 7.67
N CYS A 122 -16.35 -32.68 8.15
CA CYS A 122 -16.24 -31.23 7.96
C CYS A 122 -14.99 -30.64 8.64
N SER A 123 -14.41 -31.33 9.62
CA SER A 123 -13.12 -30.97 10.22
C SER A 123 -11.91 -31.50 9.41
N GLY A 124 -12.12 -32.24 8.33
CA GLY A 124 -11.04 -32.82 7.51
C GLY A 124 -10.54 -34.20 7.96
N CYS A 125 -11.00 -34.69 9.12
CA CYS A 125 -10.75 -36.06 9.59
C CYS A 125 -11.31 -37.08 8.58
N LYS A 126 -10.49 -38.07 8.20
CA LYS A 126 -10.92 -39.18 7.32
C LYS A 126 -11.47 -40.39 8.09
N GLY A 127 -11.25 -40.43 9.41
CA GLY A 127 -11.81 -41.44 10.32
C GLY A 127 -13.34 -41.45 10.34
N VAL A 128 -13.92 -42.59 10.73
CA VAL A 128 -15.37 -42.82 10.68
C VAL A 128 -15.87 -43.39 12.01
N VAL A 129 -16.78 -42.67 12.66
CA VAL A 129 -17.49 -43.14 13.85
C VAL A 129 -18.44 -44.25 13.45
N SER A 130 -18.26 -45.44 14.03
CA SER A 130 -19.13 -46.60 13.75
C SER A 130 -20.34 -46.66 14.68
N GLY A 131 -21.39 -47.38 14.25
CA GLY A 131 -22.56 -47.66 15.09
C GLY A 131 -22.30 -48.59 16.28
N GLU A 132 -21.08 -49.11 16.44
CA GLU A 132 -20.65 -49.72 17.71
C GLU A 132 -20.10 -48.64 18.66
N MET A 133 -19.25 -47.74 18.14
CA MET A 133 -18.69 -46.63 18.92
C MET A 133 -19.78 -45.71 19.47
N PHE A 134 -20.76 -45.32 18.63
CA PHE A 134 -21.85 -44.43 19.04
C PHE A 134 -22.72 -45.00 20.19
N ARG A 135 -22.86 -46.33 20.30
CA ARG A 135 -23.65 -46.97 21.36
C ARG A 135 -22.86 -47.36 22.61
N ASN A 136 -21.54 -47.54 22.49
CA ASN A 136 -20.70 -48.11 23.55
C ASN A 136 -19.62 -47.16 24.10
N MET A 137 -19.38 -46.00 23.48
CA MET A 137 -18.28 -45.08 23.84
C MET A 137 -18.80 -43.68 24.15
N GLN A 138 -18.12 -42.96 25.04
CA GLN A 138 -18.44 -41.54 25.30
C GLN A 138 -17.81 -40.61 24.26
N ASN A 139 -18.37 -39.42 24.06
CA ASN A 139 -17.87 -38.43 23.10
C ASN A 139 -16.37 -38.12 23.29
N SER A 140 -15.86 -38.07 24.52
CA SER A 140 -14.43 -37.91 24.83
C SER A 140 -13.55 -39.04 24.26
N GLU A 141 -14.04 -40.27 24.27
CA GLU A 141 -13.34 -41.45 23.73
C GLU A 141 -13.45 -41.52 22.21
N ILE A 142 -14.62 -41.16 21.65
CA ILE A 142 -14.85 -41.04 20.21
C ILE A 142 -13.93 -39.97 19.62
N ILE A 143 -13.85 -38.78 20.22
CA ILE A 143 -12.98 -37.69 19.76
C ILE A 143 -11.51 -38.09 19.83
N ARG A 144 -11.08 -38.82 20.88
CA ARG A 144 -9.71 -39.36 20.94
C ARG A 144 -9.44 -40.35 19.79
N ARG A 145 -10.37 -41.27 19.50
CA ARG A 145 -10.25 -42.17 18.35
C ARG A 145 -10.21 -41.43 17.01
N MET A 146 -11.07 -40.44 16.79
CA MET A 146 -11.05 -39.63 15.57
C MET A 146 -9.83 -38.68 15.48
N THR A 147 -9.08 -38.51 16.58
CA THR A 147 -7.75 -37.88 16.56
C THR A 147 -6.64 -38.89 16.22
N GLU A 148 -6.76 -40.14 16.68
CA GLU A 148 -5.86 -41.25 16.33
C GLU A 148 -6.06 -41.75 14.87
N GLU A 149 -7.27 -41.59 14.33
CA GLU A 149 -7.71 -41.98 12.98
C GLU A 149 -7.93 -40.74 12.07
N PHE A 150 -7.27 -39.61 12.34
CA PHE A 150 -7.48 -38.38 11.55
C PHE A 150 -6.96 -38.50 10.11
N ASP A 151 -5.81 -39.15 9.93
CA ASP A 151 -5.15 -39.48 8.65
C ASP A 151 -4.88 -38.23 7.77
N GLU A 152 -4.34 -37.16 8.34
CA GLU A 152 -4.03 -35.94 7.60
C GLU A 152 -2.81 -36.05 6.67
N ASP A 153 -2.94 -35.54 5.43
CA ASP A 153 -1.80 -35.40 4.50
C ASP A 153 -1.01 -34.09 4.75
N SER A 154 -1.56 -33.16 5.55
CA SER A 154 -1.00 -31.84 5.89
C SER A 154 -1.80 -31.21 7.05
N GLY A 155 -1.32 -30.11 7.64
CA GLY A 155 -2.05 -29.39 8.70
C GLY A 155 -3.31 -28.61 8.25
N ASP A 156 -3.72 -28.74 6.99
CA ASP A 156 -4.80 -27.98 6.37
C ASP A 156 -6.16 -28.70 6.51
N TYR A 157 -7.25 -27.96 6.72
CA TYR A 157 -8.59 -28.53 6.90
C TYR A 157 -9.68 -27.67 6.22
N PRO A 158 -10.91 -28.18 5.99
CA PRO A 158 -11.92 -27.55 5.12
C PRO A 158 -12.32 -26.08 5.37
N LEU A 159 -11.91 -25.48 6.49
CA LEU A 159 -12.16 -24.08 6.82
C LEU A 159 -10.93 -23.15 6.63
N THR A 160 -9.71 -23.69 6.51
CA THR A 160 -8.47 -22.93 6.20
C THR A 160 -8.11 -22.95 4.73
N ILE A 161 -8.40 -24.05 4.01
CA ILE A 161 -7.98 -24.20 2.61
C ILE A 161 -8.57 -23.09 1.73
N ALA A 162 -7.70 -22.42 0.98
CA ALA A 162 -8.05 -21.28 0.15
C ALA A 162 -8.88 -21.65 -1.10
N GLY A 163 -9.56 -20.65 -1.66
CA GLY A 163 -10.20 -20.72 -2.99
C GLY A 163 -11.73 -20.78 -3.01
N PRO A 164 -12.36 -20.63 -4.19
CA PRO A 164 -13.81 -20.43 -4.29
C PRO A 164 -14.66 -21.63 -3.84
N GLN A 165 -14.17 -22.87 -4.02
CA GLN A 165 -14.91 -24.07 -3.61
C GLN A 165 -15.03 -24.18 -2.09
N TRP A 166 -13.94 -23.96 -1.35
CA TRP A 166 -13.93 -24.04 0.11
C TRP A 166 -14.66 -22.86 0.76
N LYS A 167 -14.58 -21.65 0.16
CA LYS A 167 -15.46 -20.53 0.54
C LYS A 167 -16.95 -20.88 0.39
N ARG A 168 -17.35 -21.55 -0.71
CA ARG A 168 -18.73 -22.05 -0.88
C ARG A 168 -19.09 -23.13 0.14
N PHE A 169 -18.21 -24.10 0.38
CA PHE A 169 -18.42 -25.13 1.41
C PHE A 169 -18.65 -24.52 2.79
N LYS A 170 -17.85 -23.51 3.22
CA LYS A 170 -18.05 -22.81 4.49
C LYS A 170 -19.44 -22.17 4.57
N THR A 171 -19.94 -21.57 3.49
CA THR A 171 -21.32 -21.05 3.41
C THR A 171 -22.35 -22.17 3.50
N SER A 172 -22.21 -23.24 2.70
CA SER A 172 -23.15 -24.37 2.66
C SER A 172 -23.22 -25.17 3.96
N PHE A 173 -22.09 -25.31 4.67
CA PHE A 173 -22.01 -25.89 6.01
C PHE A 173 -22.81 -25.06 7.03
N CYS A 174 -22.64 -23.73 7.02
CA CYS A 174 -23.41 -22.84 7.88
C CYS A 174 -24.91 -22.83 7.53
N GLU A 175 -25.25 -22.91 6.25
CA GLU A 175 -26.63 -22.97 5.76
C GLU A 175 -27.32 -24.28 6.16
N PHE A 176 -26.64 -25.42 6.01
CA PHE A 176 -27.16 -26.74 6.40
C PHE A 176 -27.65 -26.75 7.85
N ILE A 177 -26.82 -26.31 8.79
CA ILE A 177 -27.14 -26.26 10.22
C ILE A 177 -28.35 -25.33 10.48
N ALA A 178 -28.36 -24.15 9.85
CA ALA A 178 -29.43 -23.17 10.02
C ALA A 178 -30.77 -23.61 9.41
N VAL A 179 -30.75 -24.42 8.35
CA VAL A 179 -31.96 -24.98 7.74
C VAL A 179 -32.44 -26.22 8.52
N LEU A 180 -31.54 -27.09 8.98
CA LEU A 180 -31.84 -28.27 9.79
C LEU A 180 -32.67 -27.92 11.02
N VAL A 181 -32.15 -27.02 11.86
CA VAL A 181 -32.83 -26.54 13.07
C VAL A 181 -34.19 -25.90 12.74
N ARG A 182 -34.26 -25.14 11.63
CA ARG A 182 -35.49 -24.47 11.19
C ARG A 182 -36.60 -25.45 10.79
N GLN A 183 -36.27 -26.59 10.18
CA GLN A 183 -37.28 -27.61 9.85
C GLN A 183 -37.69 -28.44 11.07
N CYS A 184 -36.74 -28.72 11.98
CA CYS A 184 -37.01 -29.42 13.24
C CYS A 184 -37.83 -28.60 14.25
N GLN A 185 -37.92 -27.27 14.10
CA GLN A 185 -38.42 -26.30 15.11
C GLN A 185 -39.83 -26.54 15.66
N TYR A 186 -40.65 -27.39 15.04
CA TYR A 186 -42.04 -27.67 15.44
C TYR A 186 -42.28 -29.09 15.95
N SER A 187 -41.24 -29.94 16.04
CA SER A 187 -41.37 -31.32 16.53
C SER A 187 -40.03 -31.91 17.00
N ILE A 188 -39.16 -32.31 16.08
CA ILE A 188 -37.92 -33.05 16.35
C ILE A 188 -36.98 -32.30 17.32
N ILE A 189 -37.00 -30.97 17.33
CA ILE A 189 -36.15 -30.17 18.24
C ILE A 189 -36.48 -30.38 19.73
N TYR A 190 -37.67 -30.91 20.05
CA TYR A 190 -38.17 -31.17 21.41
C TYR A 190 -38.25 -32.67 21.74
N ASP A 191 -37.48 -33.52 21.06
CA ASP A 191 -37.59 -34.98 21.20
C ASP A 191 -36.64 -35.62 22.22
N GLU A 192 -36.01 -34.78 23.06
CA GLU A 192 -35.07 -35.13 24.14
C GLU A 192 -33.87 -36.00 23.67
N TYR A 193 -33.54 -35.99 22.37
CA TYR A 193 -32.51 -36.87 21.82
C TYR A 193 -31.65 -36.25 20.72
N MET A 194 -32.27 -35.63 19.70
CA MET A 194 -31.55 -35.12 18.53
C MET A 194 -30.58 -33.99 18.88
N MET A 195 -31.07 -32.97 19.59
CA MET A 195 -30.30 -31.77 19.92
C MET A 195 -29.23 -32.05 20.98
N ASP A 196 -29.56 -32.81 22.02
CA ASP A 196 -28.62 -33.20 23.10
C ASP A 196 -27.40 -33.94 22.55
N THR A 197 -27.62 -34.88 21.63
CA THR A 197 -26.54 -35.62 20.97
C THR A 197 -25.60 -34.67 20.21
N VAL A 198 -26.17 -33.74 19.43
CA VAL A 198 -25.41 -32.77 18.64
C VAL A 198 -24.68 -31.75 19.53
N ILE A 199 -25.35 -31.17 20.53
CA ILE A 199 -24.77 -30.18 21.44
C ILE A 199 -23.65 -30.82 22.28
N SER A 200 -23.85 -32.05 22.77
CA SER A 200 -22.82 -32.81 23.50
C SER A 200 -21.58 -33.09 22.64
N LEU A 201 -21.77 -33.53 21.39
CA LEU A 201 -20.66 -33.75 20.46
C LEU A 201 -19.90 -32.44 20.16
N LEU A 202 -20.61 -31.39 19.77
CA LEU A 202 -20.00 -30.12 19.38
C LEU A 202 -19.28 -29.45 20.55
N THR A 203 -19.83 -29.54 21.76
CA THR A 203 -19.18 -29.06 22.98
C THR A 203 -17.87 -29.82 23.22
N GLY A 204 -17.89 -31.16 23.19
CA GLY A 204 -16.68 -31.98 23.34
C GLY A 204 -15.62 -31.69 22.28
N LEU A 205 -16.02 -31.57 21.00
CA LEU A 205 -15.10 -31.21 19.91
C LEU A 205 -14.53 -29.80 20.09
N SER A 206 -15.27 -28.86 20.70
CA SER A 206 -14.82 -27.50 20.95
C SER A 206 -13.82 -27.36 22.11
N ASP A 207 -13.64 -28.41 22.92
CA ASP A 207 -12.56 -28.47 23.94
C ASP A 207 -11.33 -29.27 23.46
N SER A 208 -11.41 -29.89 22.27
CA SER A 208 -10.28 -30.61 21.70
C SER A 208 -9.09 -29.69 21.42
N GLN A 209 -7.88 -30.19 21.72
CA GLN A 209 -6.65 -29.48 21.40
C GLN A 209 -6.40 -29.40 19.88
N VAL A 210 -6.95 -30.35 19.10
CA VAL A 210 -6.89 -30.37 17.64
C VAL A 210 -7.62 -29.15 17.07
N ARG A 211 -6.87 -28.23 16.45
CA ARG A 211 -7.42 -26.99 15.88
C ARG A 211 -8.54 -27.25 14.86
N ALA A 212 -8.41 -28.28 14.03
CA ALA A 212 -9.36 -28.62 12.99
C ALA A 212 -10.74 -29.01 13.53
N PHE A 213 -10.79 -29.84 14.59
CA PHE A 213 -12.01 -30.13 15.33
C PHE A 213 -12.54 -28.87 16.03
N ARG A 214 -11.69 -28.16 16.79
CA ARG A 214 -12.11 -27.02 17.63
C ARG A 214 -12.66 -25.83 16.83
N HIS A 215 -12.05 -25.47 15.71
CA HIS A 215 -12.56 -24.41 14.83
C HIS A 215 -13.91 -24.82 14.23
N THR A 216 -13.97 -26.00 13.63
CA THR A 216 -15.18 -26.47 12.91
C THR A 216 -16.37 -26.66 13.85
N SER A 217 -16.16 -27.26 15.02
CA SER A 217 -17.21 -27.43 16.02
C SER A 217 -17.67 -26.11 16.64
N THR A 218 -16.76 -25.16 16.86
CA THR A 218 -17.14 -23.81 17.32
C THR A 218 -17.99 -23.12 16.26
N LEU A 219 -17.60 -23.14 14.99
CA LEU A 219 -18.41 -22.57 13.90
C LEU A 219 -19.79 -23.23 13.84
N ALA A 220 -19.86 -24.56 13.93
CA ALA A 220 -21.12 -25.29 13.96
C ALA A 220 -21.99 -24.89 15.16
N ALA A 221 -21.42 -24.85 16.37
CA ALA A 221 -22.11 -24.51 17.60
C ALA A 221 -22.62 -23.07 17.60
N MET A 222 -21.85 -22.10 17.08
CA MET A 222 -22.32 -20.72 16.99
C MET A 222 -23.45 -20.57 15.95
N LYS A 223 -23.40 -21.29 14.82
CA LYS A 223 -24.51 -21.32 13.84
C LYS A 223 -25.76 -22.05 14.36
N LEU A 224 -25.57 -23.10 15.16
CA LEU A 224 -26.63 -23.81 15.89
C LEU A 224 -27.32 -22.87 16.89
N MET A 225 -26.55 -22.13 17.68
CA MET A 225 -27.04 -21.07 18.57
C MET A 225 -27.81 -20.00 17.81
N THR A 226 -27.26 -19.46 16.71
CA THR A 226 -27.96 -18.47 15.85
C THR A 226 -29.29 -19.01 15.33
N ALA A 227 -29.39 -20.31 15.02
CA ALA A 227 -30.64 -20.92 14.61
C ALA A 227 -31.64 -21.10 15.79
N LEU A 228 -31.17 -21.48 16.98
CA LEU A 228 -32.00 -21.55 18.20
C LEU A 228 -32.57 -20.17 18.59
N VAL A 229 -31.79 -19.09 18.47
CA VAL A 229 -32.27 -17.71 18.70
C VAL A 229 -33.44 -17.34 17.76
N ASN A 230 -33.43 -17.83 16.51
CA ASN A 230 -34.59 -17.67 15.60
C ASN A 230 -35.81 -18.46 16.10
N VAL A 231 -35.63 -19.66 16.67
CA VAL A 231 -36.74 -20.46 17.21
C VAL A 231 -37.32 -19.80 18.46
N ALA A 232 -36.49 -19.32 19.39
CA ALA A 232 -36.91 -18.58 20.57
C ALA A 232 -37.70 -17.30 20.20
N LEU A 233 -37.24 -16.56 19.18
CA LEU A 233 -37.98 -15.40 18.66
C LEU A 233 -39.35 -15.79 18.08
N ASN A 234 -39.40 -16.89 17.31
CA ASN A 234 -40.66 -17.42 16.78
C ASN A 234 -41.62 -17.91 17.87
N LEU A 235 -41.11 -18.56 18.93
CA LEU A 235 -41.90 -18.99 20.09
C LEU A 235 -42.46 -17.79 20.84
N SER A 236 -41.61 -16.80 21.17
CA SER A 236 -41.99 -15.56 21.81
C SER A 236 -43.15 -14.86 21.05
N ILE A 237 -43.00 -14.65 19.73
CA ILE A 237 -44.05 -14.06 18.88
C ILE A 237 -45.35 -14.90 18.90
N ASN A 238 -45.25 -16.23 18.94
CA ASN A 238 -46.42 -17.11 19.03
C ASN A 238 -47.08 -17.11 20.41
N MET A 239 -46.30 -17.01 21.49
CA MET A 239 -46.80 -16.87 22.86
C MET A 239 -47.57 -15.56 23.00
N ASP A 240 -47.00 -14.46 22.50
CA ASP A 240 -47.60 -13.12 22.51
C ASP A 240 -48.93 -13.08 21.72
N ASN A 241 -48.96 -13.71 20.54
CA ASN A 241 -50.18 -13.86 19.74
C ASN A 241 -51.22 -14.79 20.37
N THR A 242 -50.80 -15.76 21.19
CA THR A 242 -51.70 -16.65 21.95
C THR A 242 -52.26 -15.93 23.17
N GLN A 243 -51.45 -15.14 23.88
CA GLN A 243 -51.85 -14.29 25.00
C GLN A 243 -52.89 -13.25 24.58
N ARG A 244 -52.68 -12.53 23.46
CA ARG A 244 -53.65 -11.58 22.89
C ARG A 244 -54.98 -12.27 22.52
N GLN A 245 -54.94 -13.51 22.02
CA GLN A 245 -56.16 -14.29 21.72
C GLN A 245 -56.89 -14.71 23.00
N TYR A 246 -56.16 -15.15 24.02
CA TYR A 246 -56.71 -15.49 25.34
C TYR A 246 -57.39 -14.28 25.98
N GLU A 247 -56.74 -13.11 25.99
CA GLU A 247 -57.32 -11.86 26.48
C GLU A 247 -58.55 -11.42 25.68
N SER A 248 -58.51 -11.51 24.35
CA SER A 248 -59.65 -11.18 23.48
C SER A 248 -60.87 -12.06 23.76
N GLU A 249 -60.68 -13.36 23.99
CA GLU A 249 -61.75 -14.30 24.35
C GLU A 249 -62.23 -14.07 25.81
N ARG A 250 -61.31 -13.76 26.74
CA ARG A 250 -61.60 -13.50 28.16
C ARG A 250 -62.43 -12.23 28.33
N ASN A 251 -62.11 -11.18 27.58
CA ASN A 251 -62.75 -9.87 27.66
C ASN A 251 -64.15 -9.84 26.99
N LYS A 252 -64.61 -10.93 26.39
CA LYS A 252 -66.01 -11.06 25.96
C LYS A 252 -66.96 -11.08 27.17
N ILE A 253 -68.14 -10.48 26.97
CA ILE A 253 -69.31 -10.60 27.85
C ILE A 253 -69.56 -12.09 28.13
N VAL A 254 -69.80 -12.45 29.39
CA VAL A 254 -69.84 -13.86 29.87
C VAL A 254 -70.73 -14.77 29.03
N ALA A 255 -71.91 -14.30 28.61
CA ALA A 255 -72.84 -15.06 27.75
C ALA A 255 -72.37 -15.30 26.29
N LYS A 256 -71.19 -14.78 25.90
CA LYS A 256 -70.55 -14.97 24.58
C LYS A 256 -69.10 -15.47 24.69
N ARG A 257 -68.65 -15.86 25.88
CA ARG A 257 -67.30 -16.37 26.16
C ARG A 257 -67.28 -17.88 25.97
N ALA A 258 -66.39 -18.40 25.12
CA ALA A 258 -66.17 -19.84 25.01
C ALA A 258 -65.12 -20.28 26.05
N ASN A 259 -65.56 -20.88 27.16
CA ASN A 259 -64.66 -21.31 28.24
C ASN A 259 -63.69 -22.40 27.77
N ASP A 260 -64.18 -23.39 27.01
CA ASP A 260 -63.38 -24.49 26.43
C ASP A 260 -62.25 -23.94 25.52
N ARG A 261 -62.51 -22.80 24.86
CA ARG A 261 -61.50 -22.10 24.04
C ARG A 261 -60.48 -21.35 24.90
N LEU A 262 -60.87 -20.82 26.07
CA LEU A 262 -59.94 -20.23 27.03
C LEU A 262 -59.02 -21.28 27.64
N GLU A 263 -59.57 -22.45 27.98
CA GLU A 263 -58.80 -23.59 28.49
C GLU A 263 -57.80 -24.09 27.43
N LEU A 264 -58.24 -24.29 26.18
CA LEU A 264 -57.35 -24.63 25.06
C LEU A 264 -56.25 -23.58 24.81
N LEU A 265 -56.57 -22.28 24.94
CA LEU A 265 -55.58 -21.21 24.79
C LEU A 265 -54.60 -21.13 25.96
N LEU A 266 -55.03 -21.45 27.19
CA LEU A 266 -54.15 -21.56 28.35
C LEU A 266 -53.22 -22.78 28.23
N GLN A 267 -53.75 -23.93 27.85
CA GLN A 267 -52.99 -25.15 27.62
C GLN A 267 -51.94 -24.94 26.51
N LYS A 268 -52.34 -24.37 25.36
CA LYS A 268 -51.38 -24.02 24.30
C LYS A 268 -50.33 -23.00 24.74
N ARG A 269 -50.67 -22.04 25.61
CA ARG A 269 -49.69 -21.09 26.16
C ARG A 269 -48.72 -21.78 27.11
N LYS A 270 -49.16 -22.80 27.85
CA LYS A 270 -48.30 -23.63 28.70
C LYS A 270 -47.32 -24.46 27.86
N GLU A 271 -47.81 -25.13 26.82
CA GLU A 271 -46.98 -25.84 25.83
C GLU A 271 -45.94 -24.92 25.16
N LEU A 272 -46.32 -23.69 24.79
CA LEU A 272 -45.39 -22.71 24.23
C LEU A 272 -44.34 -22.21 25.25
N GLN A 273 -44.65 -22.17 26.54
CA GLN A 273 -43.69 -21.84 27.60
C GLN A 273 -42.73 -23.02 27.83
N GLU A 274 -43.23 -24.24 27.93
CA GLU A 274 -42.39 -25.44 28.11
C GLU A 274 -41.42 -25.62 26.94
N ASN A 275 -41.87 -25.34 25.71
CA ASN A 275 -40.99 -25.26 24.54
C ASN A 275 -39.99 -24.09 24.59
N GLN A 276 -40.35 -22.93 25.16
CA GLN A 276 -39.46 -21.77 25.29
C GLN A 276 -38.33 -22.07 26.29
N ASP A 277 -38.70 -22.59 27.45
CA ASP A 277 -37.76 -22.99 28.52
C ASP A 277 -36.72 -23.99 27.97
N GLU A 278 -37.15 -24.92 27.11
CA GLU A 278 -36.25 -25.93 26.54
C GLU A 278 -35.32 -25.39 25.43
N ILE A 279 -35.79 -24.46 24.58
CA ILE A 279 -34.86 -23.74 23.68
C ILE A 279 -33.86 -22.90 24.49
N GLU A 280 -34.28 -22.30 25.61
CA GLU A 280 -33.39 -21.58 26.52
C GLU A 280 -32.38 -22.49 27.23
N ASN A 281 -32.73 -23.72 27.58
CA ASN A 281 -31.81 -24.74 28.08
C ASN A 281 -30.70 -25.05 27.05
N MET A 282 -31.08 -25.39 25.82
CA MET A 282 -30.13 -25.65 24.72
C MET A 282 -29.23 -24.45 24.42
N MET A 283 -29.79 -23.23 24.38
CA MET A 283 -29.02 -22.00 24.20
C MET A 283 -28.03 -21.77 25.35
N ASN A 284 -28.44 -22.00 26.60
CA ASN A 284 -27.57 -21.92 27.77
C ASN A 284 -26.43 -22.95 27.72
N ALA A 285 -26.70 -24.17 27.26
CA ALA A 285 -25.70 -25.23 27.13
C ALA A 285 -24.61 -24.84 26.13
N ILE A 286 -24.97 -24.37 24.93
CA ILE A 286 -24.00 -23.91 23.92
C ILE A 286 -23.25 -22.66 24.41
N PHE A 287 -23.95 -21.71 25.03
CA PHE A 287 -23.33 -20.47 25.49
C PHE A 287 -22.28 -20.71 26.59
N LYS A 288 -22.62 -21.51 27.61
CA LYS A 288 -21.73 -21.82 28.73
C LYS A 288 -20.64 -22.84 28.34
N GLY A 289 -20.99 -23.88 27.59
CA GLY A 289 -20.05 -24.94 27.19
C GLY A 289 -19.09 -24.53 26.08
N VAL A 290 -19.54 -23.73 25.10
CA VAL A 290 -18.72 -23.34 23.93
C VAL A 290 -18.34 -21.86 23.97
N PHE A 291 -19.31 -20.93 23.90
CA PHE A 291 -19.02 -19.51 23.67
C PHE A 291 -18.08 -18.92 24.75
N VAL A 292 -18.41 -19.12 26.03
CA VAL A 292 -17.65 -18.59 27.19
C VAL A 292 -16.20 -19.11 27.25
N HIS A 293 -15.87 -20.19 26.54
CA HIS A 293 -14.50 -20.71 26.42
C HIS A 293 -13.83 -20.30 25.09
N ARG A 294 -14.59 -20.25 23.98
CA ARG A 294 -14.04 -20.05 22.63
C ARG A 294 -13.94 -18.59 22.17
N TYR A 295 -14.69 -17.65 22.75
CA TYR A 295 -14.49 -16.22 22.49
C TYR A 295 -13.08 -15.71 22.86
N ARG A 296 -12.37 -16.49 23.69
CA ARG A 296 -11.01 -16.26 24.20
C ARG A 296 -10.06 -17.40 23.85
N ASP A 297 -10.28 -18.09 22.72
CA ASP A 297 -9.34 -19.09 22.21
C ASP A 297 -7.96 -18.50 21.88
N SER A 298 -6.91 -19.32 21.93
CA SER A 298 -5.61 -19.03 21.31
C SER A 298 -5.73 -18.55 19.85
N ILE A 299 -6.60 -19.17 19.04
CA ILE A 299 -6.73 -18.92 17.60
C ILE A 299 -7.68 -17.76 17.34
N ALA A 300 -7.21 -16.74 16.62
CA ALA A 300 -7.95 -15.49 16.38
C ALA A 300 -9.22 -15.69 15.53
N GLU A 301 -9.16 -16.48 14.46
CA GLU A 301 -10.32 -16.92 13.66
C GLU A 301 -11.49 -17.44 14.53
N ILE A 302 -11.18 -18.20 15.58
CA ILE A 302 -12.18 -18.81 16.48
C ILE A 302 -12.81 -17.72 17.37
N ARG A 303 -12.01 -16.79 17.89
CA ARG A 303 -12.51 -15.61 18.63
C ARG A 303 -13.40 -14.74 17.74
N ALA A 304 -12.96 -14.47 16.51
CA ALA A 304 -13.69 -13.69 15.51
C ALA A 304 -15.07 -14.31 15.19
N ILE A 305 -15.15 -15.65 15.04
CA ILE A 305 -16.42 -16.37 14.82
C ILE A 305 -17.38 -16.19 16.00
N CYS A 306 -16.90 -16.30 17.25
CA CYS A 306 -17.74 -16.07 18.42
C CYS A 306 -18.26 -14.63 18.49
N ILE A 307 -17.39 -13.64 18.25
CA ILE A 307 -17.76 -12.21 18.28
C ILE A 307 -18.72 -11.82 17.16
N GLU A 308 -18.58 -12.41 15.96
CA GLU A 308 -19.52 -12.19 14.85
C GLU A 308 -20.92 -12.68 15.21
N GLU A 309 -21.06 -13.91 15.74
CA GLU A 309 -22.37 -14.50 15.98
C GLU A 309 -23.08 -13.92 17.22
N ILE A 310 -22.37 -13.53 18.29
CA ILE A 310 -23.01 -12.78 19.40
C ILE A 310 -23.55 -11.42 18.94
N GLY A 311 -22.87 -10.77 17.99
CA GLY A 311 -23.39 -9.58 17.30
C GLY A 311 -24.69 -9.86 16.54
N VAL A 312 -24.77 -11.01 15.86
CA VAL A 312 -26.00 -11.46 15.20
C VAL A 312 -27.12 -11.73 16.20
N TRP A 313 -26.87 -12.39 17.34
CA TRP A 313 -27.91 -12.67 18.36
C TRP A 313 -28.49 -11.37 18.95
N MET A 314 -27.63 -10.42 19.33
CA MET A 314 -28.03 -9.11 19.85
C MET A 314 -28.84 -8.29 18.84
N LYS A 315 -28.53 -8.41 17.55
CA LYS A 315 -29.26 -7.73 16.46
C LYS A 315 -30.59 -8.42 16.12
N LEU A 316 -30.65 -9.73 16.21
CA LEU A 316 -31.81 -10.55 15.82
C LEU A 316 -32.91 -10.58 16.89
N TYR A 317 -32.53 -10.74 18.15
CA TYR A 317 -33.47 -10.82 19.28
C TYR A 317 -32.98 -9.92 20.42
N SER A 318 -33.01 -8.61 20.16
CA SER A 318 -32.53 -7.56 21.06
C SER A 318 -33.19 -7.55 22.43
N ASP A 319 -34.45 -7.98 22.56
CA ASP A 319 -35.14 -8.04 23.86
C ASP A 319 -34.63 -9.14 24.81
N ALA A 320 -33.98 -10.18 24.28
CA ALA A 320 -33.31 -11.21 25.07
C ALA A 320 -31.80 -10.97 25.19
N PHE A 321 -31.15 -10.53 24.10
CA PHE A 321 -29.69 -10.50 24.00
C PHE A 321 -29.04 -9.11 24.10
N LEU A 322 -29.74 -8.00 23.79
CA LEU A 322 -29.11 -6.67 23.84
C LEU A 322 -29.12 -6.11 25.26
N ASN A 323 -28.14 -6.55 26.05
CA ASN A 323 -27.87 -6.08 27.42
C ASN A 323 -26.40 -6.33 27.81
N ASP A 324 -25.96 -5.71 28.90
CA ASP A 324 -24.57 -5.74 29.40
C ASP A 324 -24.01 -7.16 29.61
N SER A 325 -24.86 -8.15 29.91
CA SER A 325 -24.39 -9.53 30.13
C SER A 325 -23.80 -10.17 28.87
N TYR A 326 -24.20 -9.70 27.68
CA TYR A 326 -23.69 -10.08 26.37
C TYR A 326 -22.76 -9.01 25.78
N LEU A 327 -23.12 -7.72 25.85
CA LEU A 327 -22.32 -6.62 25.30
C LEU A 327 -20.89 -6.57 25.87
N LYS A 328 -20.69 -6.93 27.14
CA LYS A 328 -19.35 -6.95 27.77
C LYS A 328 -18.32 -7.79 27.02
N TYR A 329 -18.71 -8.87 26.35
CA TYR A 329 -17.77 -9.71 25.59
C TYR A 329 -17.23 -8.96 24.37
N VAL A 330 -18.05 -8.16 23.70
CA VAL A 330 -17.61 -7.27 22.60
C VAL A 330 -16.75 -6.12 23.18
N GLY A 331 -17.18 -5.52 24.29
CA GLY A 331 -16.44 -4.47 25.00
C GLY A 331 -15.01 -4.86 25.37
N TRP A 332 -14.83 -6.04 25.97
CA TRP A 332 -13.51 -6.60 26.27
C TRP A 332 -12.72 -6.89 24.98
N THR A 333 -13.34 -7.53 23.98
CA THR A 333 -12.62 -8.02 22.80
C THR A 333 -12.26 -6.91 21.79
N MET A 334 -12.73 -5.67 21.95
CA MET A 334 -12.13 -4.49 21.28
C MET A 334 -10.65 -4.23 21.67
N HIS A 335 -10.14 -4.91 22.69
CA HIS A 335 -8.74 -4.85 23.14
C HIS A 335 -7.88 -6.04 22.64
N ASP A 336 -8.42 -6.87 21.75
CA ASP A 336 -7.70 -8.01 21.15
C ASP A 336 -6.45 -7.55 20.39
N LYS A 337 -5.40 -8.39 20.39
CA LYS A 337 -4.14 -8.09 19.69
C LYS A 337 -4.26 -8.26 18.17
N GLN A 338 -5.20 -9.07 17.69
CA GLN A 338 -5.40 -9.34 16.25
C GLN A 338 -6.58 -8.53 15.68
N GLY A 339 -6.35 -7.75 14.63
CA GLY A 339 -7.35 -6.82 14.12
C GLY A 339 -8.53 -7.47 13.42
N GLU A 340 -8.40 -8.70 12.91
CA GLU A 340 -9.58 -9.45 12.42
C GLU A 340 -10.67 -9.59 13.51
N VAL A 341 -10.27 -9.73 14.78
CA VAL A 341 -11.20 -9.86 15.91
C VAL A 341 -11.74 -8.47 16.29
N ARG A 342 -10.89 -7.45 16.33
CA ARG A 342 -11.30 -6.05 16.55
C ARG A 342 -12.30 -5.56 15.49
N LEU A 343 -12.11 -5.97 14.23
CA LEU A 343 -12.99 -5.70 13.09
C LEU A 343 -14.38 -6.33 13.27
N LYS A 344 -14.46 -7.57 13.78
CA LYS A 344 -15.73 -8.20 14.15
C LYS A 344 -16.43 -7.48 15.30
N CYS A 345 -15.70 -7.01 16.31
CA CYS A 345 -16.28 -6.20 17.39
C CYS A 345 -16.96 -4.93 16.84
N LEU A 346 -16.26 -4.16 16.00
CA LEU A 346 -16.79 -2.92 15.43
C LEU A 346 -17.98 -3.15 14.50
N THR A 347 -17.90 -4.14 13.61
CA THR A 347 -18.99 -4.45 12.66
C THR A 347 -20.23 -5.04 13.36
N ALA A 348 -20.05 -5.80 14.44
CA ALA A 348 -21.15 -6.19 15.32
C ALA A 348 -21.85 -4.97 15.93
N LEU A 349 -21.09 -4.02 16.49
CA LEU A 349 -21.63 -2.79 17.07
C LEU A 349 -22.35 -1.91 16.03
N GLN A 350 -21.73 -1.65 14.88
CA GLN A 350 -22.36 -0.94 13.75
C GLN A 350 -23.71 -1.59 13.39
N GLY A 351 -23.75 -2.92 13.38
CA GLY A 351 -24.94 -3.72 13.14
C GLY A 351 -26.13 -3.38 14.06
N LEU A 352 -25.85 -2.88 15.28
CA LEU A 352 -26.85 -2.46 16.26
C LEU A 352 -27.27 -1.00 16.07
N TYR A 353 -26.34 -0.04 15.98
CA TYR A 353 -26.66 1.40 15.80
C TYR A 353 -27.40 1.71 14.48
N TYR A 354 -27.27 0.86 13.46
CA TYR A 354 -28.09 0.97 12.25
C TYR A 354 -29.61 0.84 12.53
N ASN A 355 -30.02 0.20 13.64
CA ASN A 355 -31.41 0.24 14.10
C ASN A 355 -31.57 1.27 15.24
N ARG A 356 -32.11 2.44 14.88
CA ARG A 356 -32.30 3.57 15.82
C ARG A 356 -33.16 3.23 17.05
N GLU A 357 -34.02 2.21 16.98
CA GLU A 357 -34.85 1.75 18.10
C GLU A 357 -34.03 1.10 19.24
N LEU A 358 -32.78 0.69 18.96
CA LEU A 358 -31.89 0.02 19.91
C LEU A 358 -30.94 0.97 20.65
N ASN A 359 -30.79 2.20 20.16
CA ASN A 359 -29.74 3.14 20.59
C ASN A 359 -29.74 3.42 22.10
N THR A 360 -30.92 3.56 22.72
CA THR A 360 -31.05 3.85 24.16
C THR A 360 -30.55 2.70 25.05
N ARG A 361 -30.49 1.46 24.54
CA ARG A 361 -29.86 0.32 25.24
C ARG A 361 -28.33 0.27 25.05
N LEU A 362 -27.79 1.07 24.14
CA LEU A 362 -26.35 1.16 23.87
C LEU A 362 -25.68 2.33 24.60
N GLU A 363 -26.42 3.33 25.09
CA GLU A 363 -25.85 4.55 25.71
C GLU A 363 -24.82 4.26 26.81
N LEU A 364 -25.14 3.37 27.77
CA LEU A 364 -24.24 2.99 28.86
C LEU A 364 -22.99 2.22 28.39
N PHE A 365 -23.14 1.39 27.36
CA PHE A 365 -21.99 0.72 26.72
C PHE A 365 -21.13 1.74 25.97
N THR A 366 -21.77 2.68 25.27
CA THR A 366 -21.11 3.71 24.46
C THR A 366 -20.26 4.60 25.36
N SER A 367 -20.84 5.18 26.42
CA SER A 367 -20.10 6.06 27.34
C SER A 367 -18.95 5.34 28.06
N ARG A 368 -19.09 4.05 28.36
CA ARG A 368 -18.02 3.24 28.97
C ARG A 368 -16.87 2.89 28.02
N PHE A 369 -17.13 2.74 26.73
CA PHE A 369 -16.12 2.29 25.75
C PHE A 369 -15.76 3.32 24.67
N LYS A 370 -16.33 4.54 24.73
CA LYS A 370 -16.11 5.66 23.80
C LYS A 370 -14.63 5.89 23.52
N ASP A 371 -13.83 6.11 24.56
CA ASP A 371 -12.39 6.40 24.47
C ASP A 371 -11.64 5.27 23.73
N ARG A 372 -12.06 4.01 23.92
CA ARG A 372 -11.47 2.88 23.18
C ARG A 372 -11.84 2.93 21.71
N ILE A 373 -13.11 3.20 21.37
CA ILE A 373 -13.56 3.31 19.97
C ILE A 373 -12.86 4.49 19.27
N VAL A 374 -12.71 5.63 19.94
CA VAL A 374 -11.95 6.79 19.45
C VAL A 374 -10.48 6.41 19.25
N SER A 375 -9.82 5.75 20.21
CA SER A 375 -8.44 5.27 20.03
C SER A 375 -8.25 4.26 18.87
N MET A 376 -9.33 3.64 18.39
CA MET A 376 -9.30 2.69 17.27
C MET A 376 -9.36 3.37 15.90
N THR A 377 -9.60 4.68 15.81
CA THR A 377 -9.44 5.42 14.54
C THR A 377 -7.96 5.54 14.12
N LEU A 378 -7.04 5.36 15.07
CA LEU A 378 -5.59 5.27 14.89
C LEU A 378 -5.06 3.83 15.11
N ASP A 379 -5.89 2.81 14.85
CA ASP A 379 -5.47 1.41 14.96
C ASP A 379 -4.27 1.09 14.03
N LYS A 380 -3.54 0.01 14.32
CA LYS A 380 -2.41 -0.44 13.48
C LYS A 380 -2.87 -0.97 12.13
N GLU A 381 -4.07 -1.53 12.07
CA GLU A 381 -4.66 -2.13 10.88
C GLU A 381 -5.74 -1.20 10.30
N TYR A 382 -5.51 -0.65 9.10
CA TYR A 382 -6.37 0.41 8.55
C TYR A 382 -7.84 0.01 8.37
N ASP A 383 -8.15 -1.24 8.09
CA ASP A 383 -9.55 -1.72 8.02
C ASP A 383 -10.29 -1.55 9.36
N VAL A 384 -9.59 -1.76 10.48
CA VAL A 384 -10.15 -1.54 11.83
C VAL A 384 -10.42 -0.04 12.04
N ALA A 385 -9.48 0.82 11.63
CA ALA A 385 -9.65 2.28 11.69
C ALA A 385 -10.85 2.79 10.87
N VAL A 386 -11.02 2.29 9.63
CA VAL A 386 -12.18 2.61 8.79
C VAL A 386 -13.50 2.23 9.48
N GLN A 387 -13.57 1.07 10.12
CA GLN A 387 -14.79 0.66 10.84
C GLN A 387 -15.00 1.41 12.15
N ALA A 388 -13.94 1.86 12.83
CA ALA A 388 -14.02 2.65 14.05
C ALA A 388 -14.61 4.04 13.74
N ILE A 389 -14.10 4.71 12.71
CA ILE A 389 -14.64 6.00 12.26
C ILE A 389 -16.09 5.86 11.83
N LYS A 390 -16.42 4.83 11.02
CA LYS A 390 -17.82 4.57 10.59
C LYS A 390 -18.75 4.25 11.77
N LEU A 391 -18.25 3.62 12.84
CA LEU A 391 -19.01 3.43 14.06
C LEU A 391 -19.26 4.75 14.80
N LEU A 392 -18.25 5.62 14.92
CA LEU A 392 -18.40 6.98 15.47
C LEU A 392 -19.37 7.82 14.62
N THR A 393 -19.35 7.68 13.29
CA THR A 393 -20.35 8.30 12.41
C THR A 393 -21.76 7.84 12.77
N LEU A 394 -21.98 6.56 13.10
CA LEU A 394 -23.31 6.09 13.54
C LEU A 394 -23.70 6.59 14.94
N VAL A 395 -22.75 6.61 15.89
CA VAL A 395 -22.96 7.18 17.25
C VAL A 395 -23.36 8.66 17.19
N LEU A 396 -22.77 9.42 16.27
CA LEU A 396 -23.14 10.82 16.05
C LEU A 396 -24.61 10.99 15.61
N HIS A 397 -25.20 10.01 14.90
CA HIS A 397 -26.62 10.06 14.53
C HIS A 397 -27.56 9.52 15.62
N SER A 398 -27.04 8.79 16.63
CA SER A 398 -27.86 8.32 17.75
C SER A 398 -28.00 9.40 18.81
N THR A 399 -26.90 10.10 19.12
CA THR A 399 -26.73 10.86 20.36
C THR A 399 -25.62 11.89 20.18
N ASP A 400 -25.96 13.14 19.86
CA ASP A 400 -24.98 14.20 19.55
C ASP A 400 -24.16 14.65 20.77
N GLU A 401 -24.62 14.34 21.99
CA GLU A 401 -23.99 14.68 23.28
C GLU A 401 -22.92 13.67 23.75
N VAL A 402 -22.74 12.53 23.07
CA VAL A 402 -21.85 11.45 23.53
C VAL A 402 -20.39 11.63 23.09
N LEU A 403 -20.15 12.38 22.02
CA LEU A 403 -18.81 12.71 21.53
C LEU A 403 -18.46 14.14 21.94
N SER A 404 -17.34 14.32 22.62
CA SER A 404 -16.82 15.63 22.99
C SER A 404 -16.17 16.34 21.79
N PRO A 405 -15.89 17.66 21.87
CA PRO A 405 -15.17 18.38 20.82
C PRO A 405 -13.82 17.72 20.50
N GLU A 406 -13.07 17.28 21.51
CA GLU A 406 -11.75 16.67 21.39
C GLU A 406 -11.82 15.27 20.72
N ASP A 407 -12.89 14.50 20.99
CA ASP A 407 -13.14 13.26 20.24
C ASP A 407 -13.33 13.55 18.75
N CYS A 408 -14.12 14.58 18.42
CA CYS A 408 -14.44 14.94 17.04
C CYS A 408 -13.20 15.46 16.31
N GLU A 409 -12.43 16.34 16.94
CA GLU A 409 -11.14 16.88 16.47
C GLU A 409 -10.14 15.76 16.14
N SER A 410 -10.03 14.75 17.02
CA SER A 410 -9.18 13.58 16.77
C SER A 410 -9.57 12.76 15.53
N VAL A 411 -10.85 12.82 15.11
CA VAL A 411 -11.34 12.21 13.86
C VAL A 411 -11.16 13.17 12.68
N TYR A 412 -11.30 14.48 12.89
CA TYR A 412 -11.12 15.49 11.85
C TYR A 412 -9.72 15.47 11.25
N HIS A 413 -8.67 15.36 12.07
CA HIS A 413 -7.28 15.26 11.58
C HIS A 413 -7.07 14.10 10.58
N LEU A 414 -7.90 13.06 10.64
CA LEU A 414 -7.79 11.90 9.76
C LEU A 414 -8.25 12.17 8.32
N VAL A 415 -8.90 13.30 8.01
CA VAL A 415 -9.16 13.70 6.62
C VAL A 415 -7.87 13.99 5.84
N TYR A 416 -6.76 14.23 6.54
CA TYR A 416 -5.44 14.38 5.95
C TYR A 416 -4.68 13.05 5.81
N SER A 417 -5.23 11.93 6.28
CA SER A 417 -4.54 10.64 6.27
C SER A 417 -4.11 10.20 4.86
N ALA A 418 -2.84 9.80 4.75
CA ALA A 418 -2.25 8.96 3.72
C ALA A 418 -3.24 7.93 3.13
N HIS A 419 -3.79 7.08 3.98
CA HIS A 419 -4.63 5.97 3.57
C HIS A 419 -6.06 6.43 3.22
N ARG A 420 -6.31 6.73 1.93
CA ARG A 420 -7.59 7.25 1.39
C ARG A 420 -8.88 6.64 2.00
N PRO A 421 -9.03 5.31 2.22
CA PRO A 421 -10.23 4.76 2.86
C PRO A 421 -10.50 5.26 4.29
N VAL A 422 -9.45 5.57 5.07
CA VAL A 422 -9.57 6.21 6.40
C VAL A 422 -9.98 7.67 6.22
N ALA A 423 -9.33 8.37 5.29
CA ALA A 423 -9.57 9.79 5.04
C ALA A 423 -11.00 10.09 4.57
N ILE A 424 -11.59 9.22 3.74
CA ILE A 424 -13.01 9.33 3.32
C ILE A 424 -13.96 8.98 4.45
N ALA A 425 -13.64 8.01 5.31
CA ALA A 425 -14.46 7.73 6.49
C ALA A 425 -14.49 8.93 7.44
N ALA A 426 -13.35 9.60 7.63
CA ALA A 426 -13.24 10.85 8.36
C ALA A 426 -13.98 11.99 7.65
N GLY A 427 -13.89 12.08 6.32
CA GLY A 427 -14.66 13.03 5.50
C GLY A 427 -16.18 12.83 5.61
N GLU A 428 -16.66 11.58 5.69
CA GLU A 428 -18.07 11.26 5.93
C GLU A 428 -18.51 11.66 7.36
N PHE A 429 -17.63 11.53 8.36
CA PHE A 429 -17.87 12.00 9.72
C PHE A 429 -17.92 13.54 9.79
N LEU A 430 -16.89 14.21 9.28
CA LEU A 430 -16.76 15.68 9.20
C LEU A 430 -17.94 16.31 8.46
N PHE A 431 -18.26 15.80 7.26
CA PHE A 431 -19.38 16.27 6.46
C PHE A 431 -20.71 16.23 7.24
N LYS A 432 -20.92 15.20 8.05
CA LYS A 432 -22.17 15.04 8.80
C LYS A 432 -22.20 15.82 10.11
N LYS A 433 -21.07 16.09 10.76
CA LYS A 433 -21.02 16.94 11.97
C LYS A 433 -21.18 18.42 11.65
N LEU A 434 -20.53 18.92 10.59
CA LEU A 434 -20.50 20.37 10.29
C LEU A 434 -21.44 20.81 9.16
N PHE A 435 -21.78 19.94 8.20
CA PHE A 435 -22.46 20.36 6.94
C PHE A 435 -23.88 19.79 6.76
N SER A 436 -24.36 18.94 7.67
CA SER A 436 -25.70 18.32 7.56
C SER A 436 -26.86 19.24 7.97
N GLN A 437 -26.58 20.38 8.61
CA GLN A 437 -27.59 21.39 8.98
C GLN A 437 -28.00 22.28 7.80
N ARG A 438 -28.29 21.70 6.62
CA ARG A 438 -28.88 22.43 5.49
C ARG A 438 -30.25 22.96 5.90
N GLU A 439 -30.47 24.27 5.76
CA GLU A 439 -31.81 24.85 5.87
C GLU A 439 -32.75 24.20 4.83
N PRO A 440 -34.02 23.91 5.17
CA PRO A 440 -34.96 23.32 4.22
C PRO A 440 -35.29 24.32 3.10
N GLU A 441 -35.01 23.95 1.84
CA GLU A 441 -35.36 24.78 0.69
C GLU A 441 -36.89 25.04 0.64
N GLU A 442 -37.28 26.31 0.53
CA GLU A 442 -38.69 26.68 0.32
C GLU A 442 -39.16 26.24 -1.08
N GLU A 443 -39.98 25.19 -1.15
CA GLU A 443 -40.55 24.66 -2.42
C GLU A 443 -41.30 25.75 -3.19
N GLY A 444 -40.64 26.33 -4.21
CA GLY A 444 -41.20 27.36 -5.09
C GLY A 444 -40.41 28.66 -5.15
N ALA A 445 -39.39 28.85 -4.29
CA ALA A 445 -38.47 29.98 -4.41
C ALA A 445 -37.65 29.92 -5.72
N PRO A 446 -37.24 31.06 -6.31
CA PRO A 446 -36.28 31.06 -7.41
C PRO A 446 -34.94 30.49 -6.93
N LYS A 447 -34.30 29.65 -7.75
CA LYS A 447 -32.96 29.10 -7.43
C LYS A 447 -31.96 30.23 -7.24
N ARG A 448 -31.53 30.43 -5.98
CA ARG A 448 -30.43 31.32 -5.63
C ARG A 448 -29.12 30.76 -6.20
N ARG A 449 -28.21 31.65 -6.59
CA ARG A 449 -26.95 31.36 -7.31
C ARG A 449 -25.85 32.30 -6.80
N GLY A 450 -24.61 32.03 -7.18
CA GLY A 450 -23.46 32.86 -6.78
C GLY A 450 -23.40 33.01 -5.26
N ARG A 451 -23.17 34.23 -4.78
CA ARG A 451 -23.08 34.57 -3.35
C ARG A 451 -24.35 34.25 -2.54
N GLN A 452 -25.50 34.05 -3.20
CA GLN A 452 -26.78 33.70 -2.57
C GLN A 452 -27.07 32.18 -2.55
N SER A 453 -26.18 31.34 -3.10
CA SER A 453 -26.33 29.87 -3.09
C SER A 453 -26.50 29.34 -1.66
N PRO A 454 -27.35 28.33 -1.39
CA PRO A 454 -27.42 27.68 -0.08
C PRO A 454 -26.09 27.04 0.36
N ASN A 455 -25.17 26.80 -0.59
CA ASN A 455 -23.83 26.31 -0.29
C ASN A 455 -22.87 27.40 0.24
N ALA A 456 -23.17 28.70 0.12
CA ALA A 456 -22.20 29.78 0.40
C ALA A 456 -21.61 29.72 1.82
N ASN A 457 -22.46 29.50 2.84
CA ASN A 457 -22.00 29.32 4.22
C ASN A 457 -21.20 28.03 4.41
N LEU A 458 -21.58 26.94 3.73
CA LEU A 458 -20.88 25.65 3.78
C LEU A 458 -19.48 25.75 3.13
N ILE A 459 -19.33 26.53 2.06
CA ILE A 459 -18.02 26.84 1.46
C ILE A 459 -17.16 27.61 2.47
N LYS A 460 -17.70 28.64 3.14
CA LYS A 460 -17.01 29.32 4.24
C LYS A 460 -16.62 28.36 5.36
N THR A 461 -17.50 27.46 5.81
CA THR A 461 -17.17 26.44 6.83
C THR A 461 -16.03 25.51 6.38
N THR A 462 -15.94 25.20 5.08
CA THR A 462 -14.81 24.41 4.53
C THR A 462 -13.49 25.19 4.62
N VAL A 463 -13.53 26.50 4.32
CA VAL A 463 -12.38 27.41 4.44
C VAL A 463 -11.93 27.59 5.89
N PHE A 464 -12.87 27.80 6.83
CA PHE A 464 -12.57 27.87 8.26
C PHE A 464 -11.93 26.57 8.74
N PHE A 465 -12.54 25.41 8.45
CA PHE A 465 -12.01 24.11 8.84
C PHE A 465 -10.57 23.87 8.33
N PHE A 466 -10.30 24.23 7.06
CA PHE A 466 -8.96 24.10 6.48
C PHE A 466 -7.94 24.98 7.21
N LEU A 467 -8.28 26.24 7.48
CA LEU A 467 -7.41 27.19 8.17
C LEU A 467 -7.20 26.90 9.66
N GLU A 468 -8.20 26.31 10.34
CA GLU A 468 -8.14 25.90 11.74
C GLU A 468 -7.44 24.55 11.93
N SER A 469 -7.24 23.76 10.88
CA SER A 469 -6.62 22.43 10.98
C SER A 469 -5.11 22.47 11.23
N GLU A 470 -4.41 23.48 10.70
CA GLU A 470 -2.94 23.73 10.78
C GLU A 470 -2.01 22.51 10.47
N LEU A 471 -2.54 21.40 9.94
CA LEU A 471 -1.80 20.18 9.59
C LEU A 471 -1.31 20.12 8.12
N HIS A 472 -1.83 20.97 7.23
CA HIS A 472 -1.46 21.01 5.82
C HIS A 472 -1.60 22.43 5.25
N GLU A 473 -0.65 22.82 4.41
CA GLU A 473 -0.63 24.12 3.72
C GLU A 473 -1.50 24.13 2.44
N HIS A 474 -1.87 22.96 1.91
CA HIS A 474 -2.64 22.81 0.67
C HIS A 474 -3.90 21.93 0.86
N ALA A 475 -4.96 22.21 0.11
CA ALA A 475 -6.29 21.63 0.33
C ALA A 475 -6.54 20.28 -0.36
N ALA A 476 -5.63 19.82 -1.23
CA ALA A 476 -5.83 18.63 -2.08
C ALA A 476 -6.32 17.37 -1.34
N TYR A 477 -5.77 17.09 -0.15
CA TYR A 477 -6.16 15.92 0.65
C TYR A 477 -7.50 16.10 1.37
N LEU A 478 -7.85 17.32 1.79
CA LEU A 478 -9.17 17.64 2.34
C LEU A 478 -10.26 17.51 1.27
N VAL A 479 -10.00 18.04 0.06
CA VAL A 479 -10.92 17.98 -1.08
C VAL A 479 -11.18 16.53 -1.49
N ASP A 480 -10.16 15.67 -1.58
CA ASP A 480 -10.32 14.26 -1.91
C ASP A 480 -11.11 13.47 -0.84
N SER A 481 -10.88 13.77 0.44
CA SER A 481 -11.62 13.16 1.57
C SER A 481 -13.11 13.50 1.56
N LEU A 482 -13.44 14.72 1.12
CA LEU A 482 -14.82 15.18 0.97
C LEU A 482 -15.42 14.87 -0.42
N TRP A 483 -14.65 14.33 -1.37
CA TRP A 483 -15.05 14.19 -2.77
C TRP A 483 -16.29 13.32 -2.99
N GLU A 484 -16.44 12.26 -2.20
CA GLU A 484 -17.53 11.28 -2.35
C GLU A 484 -18.82 11.67 -1.60
N CYS A 485 -18.72 12.46 -0.51
CA CYS A 485 -19.87 12.91 0.28
C CYS A 485 -20.31 14.36 -0.04
N GLY A 486 -19.36 15.23 -0.39
CA GLY A 486 -19.53 16.67 -0.59
C GLY A 486 -19.51 17.14 -2.05
N ALA A 487 -19.62 16.25 -3.03
CA ALA A 487 -19.51 16.59 -4.46
C ALA A 487 -20.42 17.74 -4.94
N GLU A 488 -21.61 17.92 -4.34
CA GLU A 488 -22.52 19.05 -4.63
C GLU A 488 -21.99 20.41 -4.15
N LEU A 489 -21.24 20.41 -3.04
CA LEU A 489 -20.64 21.58 -2.41
C LEU A 489 -19.33 21.95 -3.14
N LEU A 490 -18.49 20.94 -3.36
CA LEU A 490 -17.15 21.08 -3.96
C LEU A 490 -17.18 21.47 -5.44
N LYS A 491 -18.32 21.34 -6.13
CA LYS A 491 -18.48 21.71 -7.56
C LYS A 491 -19.37 22.95 -7.77
N ASP A 492 -19.70 23.68 -6.71
CA ASP A 492 -20.42 24.97 -6.80
C ASP A 492 -19.43 26.13 -7.07
N TRP A 493 -18.69 26.02 -8.17
CA TRP A 493 -17.70 27.02 -8.60
C TRP A 493 -18.33 28.39 -8.91
N GLU A 494 -19.62 28.42 -9.28
CA GLU A 494 -20.40 29.65 -9.43
C GLU A 494 -20.54 30.38 -8.08
N CYS A 495 -20.74 29.65 -6.99
CA CYS A 495 -20.71 30.23 -5.65
C CYS A 495 -19.30 30.65 -5.20
N MET A 496 -18.27 29.82 -5.42
CA MET A 496 -16.88 30.13 -5.03
C MET A 496 -16.37 31.40 -5.72
N THR A 497 -16.60 31.54 -7.02
CA THR A 497 -16.17 32.72 -7.80
C THR A 497 -16.94 33.97 -7.39
N SER A 498 -18.25 33.89 -7.15
CA SER A 498 -19.03 35.00 -6.56
C SER A 498 -18.56 35.41 -5.16
N LEU A 499 -18.17 34.46 -4.30
CA LEU A 499 -17.68 34.78 -2.95
C LEU A 499 -16.38 35.61 -2.97
N LEU A 500 -15.56 35.43 -4.02
CA LEU A 500 -14.31 36.16 -4.28
C LEU A 500 -14.52 37.49 -5.04
N LEU A 501 -15.56 37.60 -5.89
CA LEU A 501 -15.77 38.76 -6.77
C LEU A 501 -16.88 39.73 -6.34
N ASP A 502 -18.01 39.24 -5.84
CA ASP A 502 -19.19 40.07 -5.55
C ASP A 502 -19.10 40.72 -4.17
N ASP A 503 -19.63 41.94 -4.00
CA ASP A 503 -19.72 42.61 -2.71
C ASP A 503 -20.48 41.76 -1.65
N PRO A 504 -20.07 41.80 -0.37
CA PRO A 504 -20.79 41.15 0.73
C PRO A 504 -22.26 41.58 0.82
N LEU A 505 -23.15 40.64 1.13
CA LEU A 505 -24.56 40.93 1.36
C LEU A 505 -24.75 41.82 2.60
N PRO A 506 -25.82 42.63 2.71
CA PRO A 506 -26.01 43.52 3.86
C PRO A 506 -26.11 42.75 5.20
N GLY A 507 -25.09 42.89 6.04
CA GLY A 507 -24.95 42.16 7.31
C GLY A 507 -24.09 40.88 7.23
N GLU A 508 -23.52 40.57 6.07
CA GLU A 508 -22.53 39.53 5.87
C GLU A 508 -21.12 40.09 6.11
N GLU A 509 -20.26 39.35 6.83
CA GLU A 509 -18.85 39.69 6.93
C GLU A 509 -18.09 39.30 5.65
N ALA A 510 -17.22 40.21 5.20
CA ALA A 510 -16.31 39.97 4.08
C ALA A 510 -15.33 38.84 4.42
N LEU A 511 -14.79 38.18 3.39
CA LEU A 511 -13.69 37.25 3.57
C LEU A 511 -12.43 38.02 4.00
N THR A 512 -11.64 37.44 4.91
CA THR A 512 -10.29 37.93 5.19
C THR A 512 -9.33 37.45 4.11
N ASP A 513 -8.19 38.12 3.95
CA ASP A 513 -7.22 37.78 2.90
C ASP A 513 -6.75 36.29 2.95
N ARG A 514 -6.45 35.76 4.14
CA ARG A 514 -6.13 34.33 4.37
C ARG A 514 -7.30 33.40 4.00
N GLN A 515 -8.56 33.84 4.13
CA GLN A 515 -9.74 33.10 3.68
C GLN A 515 -9.93 33.17 2.15
N GLU A 516 -9.55 34.27 1.50
CA GLU A 516 -9.56 34.37 0.04
C GLU A 516 -8.50 33.46 -0.57
N THR A 517 -7.27 33.43 -0.02
CA THR A 517 -6.23 32.45 -0.38
C THR A 517 -6.75 31.01 -0.26
N ALA A 518 -7.24 30.63 0.92
CA ALA A 518 -7.73 29.27 1.17
C ALA A 518 -8.91 28.89 0.28
N LEU A 519 -9.81 29.82 -0.04
CA LEU A 519 -10.91 29.59 -0.99
C LEU A 519 -10.39 29.38 -2.41
N ILE A 520 -9.35 30.10 -2.84
CA ILE A 520 -8.69 29.91 -4.15
C ILE A 520 -8.01 28.54 -4.23
N GLU A 521 -7.29 28.12 -3.19
CA GLU A 521 -6.63 26.81 -3.11
C GLU A 521 -7.65 25.64 -3.10
N ILE A 522 -8.72 25.73 -2.29
CA ILE A 522 -9.82 24.75 -2.31
C ILE A 522 -10.47 24.73 -3.72
N MET A 523 -10.76 25.89 -4.31
CA MET A 523 -11.36 25.99 -5.63
C MET A 523 -10.48 25.33 -6.71
N LEU A 524 -9.18 25.62 -6.75
CA LEU A 524 -8.23 24.98 -7.65
C LEU A 524 -8.21 23.45 -7.46
N CYS A 525 -8.10 22.97 -6.22
CA CYS A 525 -8.08 21.53 -5.94
C CYS A 525 -9.36 20.82 -6.41
N THR A 526 -10.53 21.44 -6.28
CA THR A 526 -11.79 20.88 -6.81
C THR A 526 -11.86 20.89 -8.34
N VAL A 527 -11.29 21.91 -9.00
CA VAL A 527 -11.20 21.98 -10.47
C VAL A 527 -10.26 20.89 -10.99
N ARG A 528 -9.05 20.77 -10.42
CA ARG A 528 -8.06 19.74 -10.74
C ARG A 528 -8.66 18.33 -10.63
N GLN A 529 -9.22 17.99 -9.47
CA GLN A 529 -9.80 16.65 -9.25
C GLN A 529 -11.05 16.37 -10.12
N ALA A 530 -11.80 17.39 -10.55
CA ALA A 530 -12.87 17.24 -11.52
C ALA A 530 -12.37 16.99 -12.95
N ALA A 531 -11.31 17.69 -13.36
CA ALA A 531 -10.76 17.63 -14.72
C ALA A 531 -9.91 16.37 -14.97
N GLU A 532 -9.06 15.99 -14.01
CA GLU A 532 -8.19 14.81 -14.08
C GLU A 532 -8.92 13.50 -13.75
N CYS A 533 -9.88 13.57 -12.81
CA CYS A 533 -10.70 12.45 -12.34
C CYS A 533 -9.92 11.31 -11.64
N HIS A 534 -8.75 11.60 -11.07
CA HIS A 534 -8.06 10.75 -10.09
C HIS A 534 -7.86 11.48 -8.75
N PRO A 535 -7.65 10.76 -7.63
CA PRO A 535 -7.18 11.36 -6.37
C PRO A 535 -5.80 12.03 -6.54
N PRO A 536 -5.35 12.84 -5.56
CA PRO A 536 -3.96 13.28 -5.47
C PRO A 536 -2.99 12.10 -5.29
N VAL A 537 -1.68 12.40 -5.35
CA VAL A 537 -0.58 11.46 -5.08
C VAL A 537 -0.74 10.77 -3.71
N GLY A 538 -0.18 9.57 -3.55
CA GLY A 538 -0.41 8.68 -2.40
C GLY A 538 -1.80 8.00 -2.39
N ARG A 539 -2.85 8.71 -2.83
CA ARG A 539 -4.25 8.27 -2.72
C ARG A 539 -4.82 7.55 -3.95
N GLY A 540 -4.13 7.60 -5.09
CA GLY A 540 -4.56 6.94 -6.34
C GLY A 540 -4.43 5.41 -6.31
N THR A 541 -5.45 4.68 -6.79
CA THR A 541 -5.43 3.20 -6.88
C THR A 541 -4.78 2.68 -8.18
N GLY A 542 -3.56 3.17 -8.45
CA GLY A 542 -2.81 2.86 -9.67
C GLY A 542 -3.50 3.34 -10.95
N LYS A 543 -3.15 2.75 -12.10
CA LYS A 543 -3.73 3.08 -13.43
C LYS A 543 -5.15 2.50 -13.61
N ARG A 544 -6.09 2.93 -12.76
CA ARG A 544 -7.52 2.55 -12.80
C ARG A 544 -8.18 3.11 -14.06
N VAL A 545 -8.81 2.24 -14.86
CA VAL A 545 -9.58 2.67 -16.05
C VAL A 545 -10.92 3.28 -15.63
N MET A 546 -11.19 4.51 -16.07
CA MET A 546 -12.45 5.21 -15.85
C MET A 546 -13.62 4.55 -16.61
N THR A 547 -14.78 4.44 -15.95
CA THR A 547 -16.02 3.98 -16.59
C THR A 547 -16.58 5.02 -17.57
N ALA A 548 -17.45 4.58 -18.49
CA ALA A 548 -18.12 5.48 -19.43
C ALA A 548 -18.98 6.56 -18.74
N LYS A 549 -19.48 6.31 -17.52
CA LYS A 549 -20.18 7.33 -16.71
C LYS A 549 -19.20 8.38 -16.20
N GLU A 550 -18.08 7.95 -15.61
CA GLU A 550 -17.05 8.85 -15.07
C GLU A 550 -16.44 9.72 -16.18
N LYS A 551 -16.12 9.13 -17.35
CA LYS A 551 -15.65 9.89 -18.53
C LYS A 551 -16.67 10.93 -19.01
N LYS A 552 -17.97 10.61 -18.98
CA LYS A 552 -18.98 11.61 -19.31
C LYS A 552 -19.00 12.73 -18.26
N THR A 553 -19.01 12.41 -16.98
CA THR A 553 -19.01 13.42 -15.90
C THR A 553 -17.77 14.32 -15.96
N GLN A 554 -16.59 13.76 -16.25
CA GLN A 554 -15.36 14.52 -16.49
C GLN A 554 -15.51 15.55 -17.63
N LEU A 555 -16.12 15.16 -18.76
CA LEU A 555 -16.37 16.08 -19.88
C LEU A 555 -17.47 17.11 -19.56
N ASP A 556 -18.59 16.67 -18.98
CA ASP A 556 -19.71 17.51 -18.52
C ASP A 556 -19.22 18.54 -17.46
N ASP A 557 -18.16 18.23 -16.69
CA ASP A 557 -17.51 19.11 -15.72
C ASP A 557 -16.45 20.02 -16.36
N ARG A 558 -15.51 19.52 -17.19
CA ARG A 558 -14.49 20.35 -17.89
C ARG A 558 -15.13 21.41 -18.79
N THR A 559 -16.23 21.08 -19.44
CA THR A 559 -17.03 22.04 -20.22
C THR A 559 -17.47 23.21 -19.33
N ARG A 560 -18.08 22.90 -18.16
CA ARG A 560 -18.61 23.89 -17.21
C ARG A 560 -17.51 24.72 -16.53
N ILE A 561 -16.38 24.09 -16.19
CA ILE A 561 -15.17 24.77 -15.70
C ILE A 561 -14.74 25.81 -16.73
N THR A 562 -14.61 25.42 -18.00
CA THR A 562 -14.16 26.32 -19.06
C THR A 562 -15.15 27.46 -19.31
N GLU A 563 -16.44 27.17 -19.47
CA GLU A 563 -17.48 28.19 -19.69
C GLU A 563 -17.53 29.24 -18.57
N LEU A 564 -17.35 28.82 -17.30
CA LEU A 564 -17.32 29.72 -16.15
C LEU A 564 -16.00 30.49 -16.06
N PHE A 565 -14.88 29.78 -15.94
CA PHE A 565 -13.58 30.39 -15.63
C PHE A 565 -12.96 31.13 -16.81
N ALA A 566 -13.31 30.82 -18.06
CA ALA A 566 -12.95 31.71 -19.17
C ALA A 566 -13.48 33.13 -18.96
N VAL A 567 -14.66 33.30 -18.33
CA VAL A 567 -15.28 34.60 -18.05
C VAL A 567 -14.80 35.19 -16.72
N SER A 568 -14.68 34.38 -15.66
CA SER A 568 -14.38 34.86 -14.29
C SER A 568 -12.89 34.91 -13.92
N LEU A 569 -11.99 34.19 -14.62
CA LEU A 569 -10.55 34.24 -14.35
C LEU A 569 -9.92 35.62 -14.61
N PRO A 570 -10.21 36.34 -15.71
CA PRO A 570 -9.63 37.67 -15.93
C PRO A 570 -9.94 38.69 -14.80
N PRO A 571 -11.18 38.83 -14.27
CA PRO A 571 -11.42 39.71 -13.13
C PRO A 571 -10.86 39.18 -11.80
N LEU A 572 -10.76 37.86 -11.59
CA LEU A 572 -10.08 37.30 -10.42
C LEU A 572 -8.59 37.68 -10.42
N LEU A 573 -7.88 37.46 -11.53
CA LEU A 573 -6.49 37.87 -11.70
C LEU A 573 -6.35 39.39 -11.53
N ALA A 574 -7.26 40.20 -12.08
CA ALA A 574 -7.22 41.65 -11.91
C ALA A 574 -7.43 42.12 -10.46
N LYS A 575 -8.19 41.39 -9.64
CA LYS A 575 -8.37 41.68 -8.21
C LYS A 575 -7.11 41.31 -7.39
N TYR A 576 -6.55 40.14 -7.64
CA TYR A 576 -5.47 39.57 -6.82
C TYR A 576 -4.06 39.73 -7.43
N ALA A 577 -3.89 40.54 -8.49
CA ALA A 577 -2.68 40.64 -9.32
C ALA A 577 -1.34 40.90 -8.59
N MET A 578 -1.37 41.38 -7.34
CA MET A 578 -0.18 41.70 -6.53
C MET A 578 0.22 40.59 -5.55
N ASP A 579 -0.58 39.54 -5.43
CA ASP A 579 -0.39 38.46 -4.46
C ASP A 579 0.13 37.20 -5.16
N SER A 580 1.32 36.73 -4.81
CA SER A 580 2.00 35.62 -5.49
C SER A 580 1.25 34.30 -5.31
N GLU A 581 0.85 33.95 -4.09
CA GLU A 581 0.16 32.69 -3.79
C GLU A 581 -1.20 32.60 -4.52
N LYS A 582 -2.01 33.67 -4.43
CA LYS A 582 -3.33 33.73 -5.07
C LYS A 582 -3.21 33.69 -6.60
N VAL A 583 -2.26 34.40 -7.22
CA VAL A 583 -2.10 34.30 -8.69
C VAL A 583 -1.50 32.96 -9.12
N THR A 584 -0.58 32.37 -8.35
CA THR A 584 0.03 31.07 -8.68
C THR A 584 -1.03 29.96 -8.76
N ASN A 585 -2.01 29.98 -7.86
CA ASN A 585 -3.14 29.05 -7.90
C ASN A 585 -4.18 29.41 -8.98
N LEU A 586 -4.54 30.68 -9.16
CA LEU A 586 -5.49 31.09 -10.20
C LEU A 586 -4.98 30.80 -11.62
N LEU A 587 -3.67 30.96 -11.86
CA LEU A 587 -3.06 30.78 -13.17
C LEU A 587 -2.98 29.32 -13.62
N GLN A 588 -3.11 28.32 -12.74
CA GLN A 588 -3.19 26.91 -13.13
C GLN A 588 -4.51 26.56 -13.84
N LEU A 589 -5.59 27.31 -13.59
CA LEU A 589 -6.94 26.96 -14.05
C LEU A 589 -7.08 26.71 -15.57
N PRO A 590 -6.47 27.48 -16.49
CA PRO A 590 -6.57 27.25 -17.93
C PRO A 590 -6.00 25.91 -18.42
N GLN A 591 -5.09 25.30 -17.66
CA GLN A 591 -4.48 24.00 -18.01
C GLN A 591 -5.51 22.86 -17.98
N PHE A 592 -6.64 23.06 -17.28
CA PHE A 592 -7.74 22.10 -17.19
C PHE A 592 -8.87 22.33 -18.21
N PHE A 593 -8.83 23.43 -18.97
CA PHE A 593 -9.91 23.84 -19.88
C PHE A 593 -10.04 22.94 -21.12
N ASP A 594 -11.17 23.05 -21.80
CA ASP A 594 -11.35 22.57 -23.18
C ASP A 594 -11.25 23.79 -24.13
N LEU A 595 -10.12 23.90 -24.83
CA LEU A 595 -9.75 25.10 -25.57
C LEU A 595 -10.60 25.33 -26.85
N GLU A 596 -11.35 24.33 -27.31
CA GLU A 596 -12.31 24.51 -28.42
C GLU A 596 -13.44 25.47 -28.00
N ILE A 597 -13.83 25.48 -26.72
CA ILE A 597 -14.90 26.31 -26.16
C ILE A 597 -14.61 27.81 -26.30
N TYR A 598 -13.34 28.23 -26.30
CA TYR A 598 -13.00 29.63 -26.55
C TYR A 598 -13.50 30.14 -27.91
N THR A 599 -13.47 29.28 -28.94
CA THR A 599 -13.90 29.63 -30.31
C THR A 599 -15.39 29.31 -30.51
N THR A 600 -15.85 28.13 -30.12
CA THR A 600 -17.25 27.72 -30.33
C THR A 600 -18.24 28.48 -29.43
N GLY A 601 -17.84 28.80 -28.20
CA GLY A 601 -18.58 29.62 -27.24
C GLY A 601 -18.48 31.14 -27.47
N ARG A 602 -17.63 31.60 -28.40
CA ARG A 602 -17.36 33.03 -28.70
C ARG A 602 -16.79 33.81 -27.51
N LEU A 603 -15.82 33.20 -26.83
CA LEU A 603 -15.19 33.74 -25.62
C LEU A 603 -13.83 34.39 -25.91
N GLU A 604 -13.51 34.68 -27.18
CA GLU A 604 -12.18 35.16 -27.61
C GLU A 604 -11.82 36.52 -26.97
N LYS A 605 -12.82 37.36 -26.67
CA LYS A 605 -12.62 38.61 -25.93
C LYS A 605 -12.18 38.40 -24.48
N HIS A 606 -12.62 37.29 -23.88
CA HIS A 606 -12.20 36.93 -22.52
C HIS A 606 -10.80 36.31 -22.55
N LEU A 607 -10.44 35.55 -23.60
CA LEU A 607 -9.06 35.15 -23.87
C LEU A 607 -8.13 36.37 -24.04
N GLU A 608 -8.52 37.36 -24.85
CA GLU A 608 -7.75 38.62 -24.98
C GLU A 608 -7.56 39.33 -23.63
N SER A 609 -8.59 39.35 -22.77
CA SER A 609 -8.45 39.93 -21.44
C SER A 609 -7.64 39.06 -20.47
N LEU A 610 -7.64 37.72 -20.63
CA LEU A 610 -6.79 36.81 -19.87
C LEU A 610 -5.32 37.04 -20.20
N LEU A 611 -4.95 36.98 -21.49
CA LEU A 611 -3.57 37.16 -21.96
C LEU A 611 -2.96 38.49 -21.49
N ARG A 612 -3.75 39.57 -21.52
CA ARG A 612 -3.37 40.86 -20.95
C ARG A 612 -3.12 40.79 -19.44
N GLN A 613 -3.97 40.12 -18.65
CA GLN A 613 -3.77 39.99 -17.21
C GLN A 613 -2.55 39.12 -16.87
N VAL A 614 -2.32 38.01 -17.59
CA VAL A 614 -1.09 37.20 -17.42
C VAL A 614 0.16 38.05 -17.76
N ARG A 615 0.13 38.81 -18.86
CA ARG A 615 1.21 39.75 -19.21
C ARG A 615 1.44 40.80 -18.12
N GLU A 616 0.38 41.42 -17.60
CA GLU A 616 0.47 42.38 -16.49
C GLU A 616 1.05 41.75 -15.20
N ILE A 617 0.81 40.46 -14.95
CA ILE A 617 1.39 39.73 -13.81
C ILE A 617 2.90 39.49 -14.04
N VAL A 618 3.29 38.99 -15.22
CA VAL A 618 4.71 38.80 -15.59
C VAL A 618 5.50 40.11 -15.48
N GLU A 619 4.93 41.23 -15.90
CA GLU A 619 5.57 42.54 -15.81
C GLU A 619 5.76 43.05 -14.37
N LYS A 620 4.89 42.64 -13.43
CA LYS A 620 4.88 43.10 -12.02
C LYS A 620 5.63 42.17 -11.07
N HIS A 621 5.69 40.86 -11.34
CA HIS A 621 6.26 39.86 -10.43
C HIS A 621 7.73 39.49 -10.73
N THR A 622 8.40 38.98 -9.70
CA THR A 622 9.78 38.45 -9.72
C THR A 622 9.92 37.16 -8.90
N ASP A 623 8.81 36.68 -8.36
CA ASP A 623 8.66 35.37 -7.77
C ASP A 623 8.85 34.26 -8.82
N THR A 624 9.40 33.11 -8.41
CA THR A 624 9.73 32.04 -9.35
C THR A 624 8.49 31.27 -9.79
N ASP A 625 7.59 30.94 -8.86
CA ASP A 625 6.45 30.06 -9.10
C ASP A 625 5.37 30.78 -9.90
N VAL A 626 5.15 32.07 -9.61
CA VAL A 626 4.30 32.96 -10.43
C VAL A 626 4.77 32.99 -11.88
N LEU A 627 6.08 33.05 -12.11
CA LEU A 627 6.65 33.13 -13.46
C LEU A 627 6.64 31.76 -14.18
N GLU A 628 6.87 30.66 -13.47
CA GLU A 628 6.72 29.31 -14.02
C GLU A 628 5.28 29.06 -14.46
N VAL A 629 4.29 29.33 -13.61
CA VAL A 629 2.89 29.10 -13.99
C VAL A 629 2.42 30.05 -15.09
N CYS A 630 2.92 31.31 -15.15
CA CYS A 630 2.69 32.18 -16.30
C CYS A 630 3.17 31.54 -17.60
N SER A 631 4.37 30.95 -17.60
CA SER A 631 4.96 30.23 -18.73
C SER A 631 4.16 28.98 -19.10
N LYS A 632 3.89 28.08 -18.14
CA LYS A 632 3.09 26.86 -18.35
C LYS A 632 1.67 27.17 -18.86
N THR A 633 1.06 28.27 -18.42
CA THR A 633 -0.26 28.70 -18.89
C THR A 633 -0.22 29.35 -20.28
N TYR A 634 0.85 30.09 -20.63
CA TYR A 634 1.07 30.45 -22.03
C TYR A 634 1.32 29.21 -22.91
N HIS A 635 2.02 28.18 -22.40
CA HIS A 635 2.29 26.94 -23.14
C HIS A 635 0.99 26.17 -23.43
N ALA A 636 0.17 25.92 -22.40
CA ALA A 636 -1.13 25.24 -22.57
C ALA A 636 -2.05 25.97 -23.55
N LEU A 637 -2.04 27.31 -23.56
CA LEU A 637 -2.81 28.12 -24.51
C LEU A 637 -2.18 28.20 -25.93
N CYS A 638 -0.88 27.93 -26.08
CA CYS A 638 -0.16 27.84 -27.35
C CYS A 638 -0.18 26.44 -27.98
N ASN A 639 -1.24 25.66 -27.77
CA ASN A 639 -1.40 24.36 -28.43
C ASN A 639 -1.87 24.51 -29.88
N GLU A 640 -1.08 24.03 -30.85
CA GLU A 640 -1.35 24.12 -32.30
C GLU A 640 -2.60 23.37 -32.77
N GLU A 641 -3.10 22.38 -32.02
CA GLU A 641 -4.33 21.65 -32.37
C GLU A 641 -5.59 22.53 -32.26
N PHE A 642 -5.51 23.71 -31.62
CA PHE A 642 -6.64 24.61 -31.39
C PHE A 642 -6.55 25.93 -32.16
N THR A 643 -7.70 26.40 -32.65
CA THR A 643 -7.83 27.64 -33.44
C THR A 643 -7.45 28.92 -32.70
N ILE A 644 -7.21 28.87 -31.38
CA ILE A 644 -6.74 30.01 -30.59
C ILE A 644 -5.23 30.28 -30.74
N PHE A 645 -4.43 29.30 -31.18
CA PHE A 645 -2.96 29.35 -31.24
C PHE A 645 -2.42 30.70 -31.72
N ASN A 646 -2.78 31.11 -32.94
CA ASN A 646 -2.28 32.34 -33.57
C ASN A 646 -2.57 33.62 -32.78
N ARG A 647 -3.63 33.66 -31.95
CA ARG A 647 -3.95 34.82 -31.10
C ARG A 647 -3.08 34.84 -29.83
N VAL A 648 -2.83 33.67 -29.26
CA VAL A 648 -1.99 33.50 -28.06
C VAL A 648 -0.52 33.73 -28.42
N ASP A 649 -0.06 33.16 -29.53
CA ASP A 649 1.32 33.27 -30.01
C ASP A 649 1.73 34.73 -30.27
N ILE A 650 0.87 35.53 -30.92
CA ILE A 650 1.13 36.97 -31.11
C ILE A 650 1.33 37.70 -29.76
N ALA A 651 0.53 37.38 -28.75
CA ALA A 651 0.67 37.97 -27.42
C ALA A 651 1.94 37.50 -26.69
N ARG A 652 2.28 36.20 -26.84
CA ARG A 652 3.52 35.58 -26.35
C ARG A 652 4.74 36.26 -26.96
N SER A 653 4.82 36.36 -28.29
CA SER A 653 5.94 36.98 -28.99
C SER A 653 6.14 38.44 -28.57
N GLN A 654 5.06 39.23 -28.50
CA GLN A 654 5.13 40.64 -28.06
C GLN A 654 5.66 40.81 -26.63
N LEU A 655 5.25 39.96 -25.70
CA LEU A 655 5.79 39.94 -24.34
C LEU A 655 7.30 39.63 -24.34
N LEU A 656 7.72 38.65 -25.12
CA LEU A 656 9.10 38.18 -25.17
C LEU A 656 10.05 39.16 -25.86
N ASP A 657 9.64 39.75 -26.99
CA ASP A 657 10.38 40.84 -27.64
C ASP A 657 10.68 41.97 -26.63
N GLU A 658 9.66 42.40 -25.87
CA GLU A 658 9.83 43.48 -24.88
C GLU A 658 10.73 43.08 -23.68
N GLN A 659 10.67 41.83 -23.19
CA GLN A 659 11.58 41.39 -22.12
C GLN A 659 13.02 41.23 -22.63
N VAL A 660 13.24 40.68 -23.83
CA VAL A 660 14.57 40.48 -24.40
C VAL A 660 15.22 41.82 -24.76
N ASP A 661 14.48 42.75 -25.36
CA ASP A 661 14.97 44.11 -25.63
C ASP A 661 15.23 44.89 -24.33
N LYS A 662 14.53 44.60 -23.22
CA LYS A 662 14.89 45.15 -21.90
C LYS A 662 16.19 44.53 -21.37
N PHE A 663 16.31 43.20 -21.42
CA PHE A 663 17.47 42.47 -20.89
C PHE A 663 18.76 42.84 -21.60
N ASN A 664 18.77 42.91 -22.93
CA ASN A 664 19.99 43.25 -23.68
C ASN A 664 20.48 44.68 -23.38
N ARG A 665 19.58 45.66 -23.20
CA ARG A 665 19.96 47.03 -22.80
C ARG A 665 20.57 47.06 -21.40
N LEU A 666 19.88 46.49 -20.41
CA LEU A 666 20.40 46.41 -19.05
C LEU A 666 21.77 45.71 -18.98
N LEU A 667 21.98 44.68 -19.81
CA LEU A 667 23.23 43.94 -19.88
C LEU A 667 24.37 44.71 -20.56
N GLU A 668 24.06 45.66 -21.45
CA GLU A 668 25.06 46.57 -22.02
C GLU A 668 25.54 47.59 -20.98
N ASP A 669 24.63 48.15 -20.19
CA ASP A 669 24.95 49.09 -19.10
C ASP A 669 25.71 48.38 -17.95
N PHE A 670 25.18 47.27 -17.43
CA PHE A 670 25.72 46.50 -16.28
C PHE A 670 27.10 45.86 -16.52
N LEU A 671 27.52 45.67 -17.78
CA LEU A 671 28.84 45.15 -18.15
C LEU A 671 29.82 46.25 -18.60
N GLN A 672 29.50 47.54 -18.39
CA GLN A 672 30.35 48.64 -18.80
C GLN A 672 31.56 48.82 -17.86
N GLU A 673 32.78 48.79 -18.43
CA GLU A 673 34.03 48.92 -17.66
C GLU A 673 34.14 50.28 -16.95
N GLY A 674 33.99 50.29 -15.62
CA GLY A 674 34.33 51.43 -14.76
C GLY A 674 33.16 52.18 -14.13
N GLU A 675 31.93 51.69 -14.26
CA GLU A 675 30.78 52.16 -13.48
C GLU A 675 30.53 51.26 -12.26
N GLU A 676 30.12 51.84 -11.14
CA GLU A 676 29.76 51.10 -9.92
C GLU A 676 28.30 50.65 -10.03
N VAL A 677 28.09 49.38 -10.40
CA VAL A 677 26.78 48.72 -10.40
C VAL A 677 26.17 48.72 -8.99
N ASP A 678 24.90 49.12 -8.87
CA ASP A 678 24.18 49.15 -7.59
C ASP A 678 23.18 47.99 -7.41
N GLU A 679 22.50 47.97 -6.26
CA GLU A 679 21.51 46.95 -5.90
C GLU A 679 20.23 47.02 -6.77
N ASP A 680 19.85 48.22 -7.25
CA ASP A 680 18.69 48.41 -8.11
C ASP A 680 18.97 47.90 -9.54
N ASP A 681 20.13 48.21 -10.12
CA ASP A 681 20.57 47.66 -11.42
C ASP A 681 20.67 46.13 -11.39
N THR A 682 21.26 45.60 -10.32
CA THR A 682 21.32 44.16 -10.03
C THR A 682 19.93 43.53 -10.00
N TYR A 683 18.96 44.18 -9.33
CA TYR A 683 17.58 43.72 -9.29
C TYR A 683 16.87 43.85 -10.64
N GLN A 684 17.16 44.89 -11.44
CA GLN A 684 16.59 45.05 -12.79
C GLN A 684 17.05 43.95 -13.74
N ILE A 685 18.31 43.53 -13.70
CA ILE A 685 18.77 42.36 -14.46
C ILE A 685 18.14 41.08 -13.93
N LEU A 686 18.22 40.80 -12.63
CA LEU A 686 17.72 39.54 -12.08
C LEU A 686 16.22 39.35 -12.35
N SER A 687 15.42 40.39 -12.15
CA SER A 687 13.97 40.37 -12.42
C SER A 687 13.65 40.08 -13.90
N THR A 688 14.39 40.70 -14.84
CA THR A 688 14.17 40.50 -16.28
C THR A 688 14.67 39.12 -16.72
N LEU A 689 15.82 38.68 -16.20
CA LEU A 689 16.41 37.38 -16.48
C LEU A 689 15.54 36.24 -15.95
N LYS A 690 14.96 36.34 -14.74
CA LYS A 690 13.99 35.35 -14.23
C LYS A 690 12.81 35.15 -15.18
N ARG A 691 12.23 36.23 -15.69
CA ARG A 691 11.09 36.20 -16.63
C ARG A 691 11.45 35.49 -17.93
N ILE A 692 12.60 35.83 -18.52
CA ILE A 692 13.11 35.16 -19.72
C ILE A 692 13.37 33.68 -19.43
N THR A 693 14.00 33.35 -18.29
CA THR A 693 14.37 31.97 -17.91
C THR A 693 13.15 31.07 -17.73
N ALA A 694 12.12 31.54 -17.02
CA ALA A 694 10.87 30.81 -16.84
C ALA A 694 10.13 30.57 -18.17
N PHE A 695 10.08 31.58 -19.05
CA PHE A 695 9.49 31.43 -20.38
C PHE A 695 10.32 30.53 -21.31
N HIS A 696 11.65 30.56 -21.23
CA HIS A 696 12.52 29.72 -22.07
C HIS A 696 12.45 28.23 -21.70
N ASN A 697 11.95 27.88 -20.52
CA ASN A 697 11.71 26.49 -20.18
C ASN A 697 10.61 25.87 -21.07
N ALA A 698 9.40 26.46 -21.08
CA ALA A 698 8.25 25.92 -21.81
C ALA A 698 8.06 26.49 -23.23
N HIS A 699 8.97 27.35 -23.72
CA HIS A 699 8.90 27.96 -25.05
C HIS A 699 10.27 28.06 -25.73
N ASP A 700 10.29 27.73 -27.02
CA ASP A 700 11.42 27.99 -27.91
C ASP A 700 11.68 29.51 -28.06
N LEU A 701 12.77 30.00 -27.48
CA LEU A 701 13.25 31.37 -27.66
C LEU A 701 14.44 31.47 -28.63
N SER A 702 14.73 30.44 -29.43
CA SER A 702 15.95 30.38 -30.26
C SER A 702 15.98 31.38 -31.43
N GLN A 703 14.93 32.20 -31.62
CA GLN A 703 14.95 33.34 -32.55
C GLN A 703 15.64 34.58 -31.98
N TRP A 704 15.84 34.65 -30.65
CA TRP A 704 16.61 35.67 -29.95
C TRP A 704 17.97 35.08 -29.51
N ASP A 705 19.10 35.78 -29.72
CA ASP A 705 20.43 35.28 -29.31
C ASP A 705 20.68 35.45 -27.80
N LEU A 706 19.99 34.63 -27.01
CA LEU A 706 20.16 34.55 -25.57
C LEU A 706 21.44 33.79 -25.16
N PHE A 707 22.11 33.07 -26.07
CA PHE A 707 23.38 32.42 -25.73
C PHE A 707 24.45 33.48 -25.48
N THR A 708 24.65 34.41 -26.42
CA THR A 708 25.72 35.41 -26.32
C THR A 708 25.56 36.28 -25.06
N SER A 709 24.33 36.68 -24.74
CA SER A 709 24.03 37.49 -23.56
C SER A 709 24.28 36.76 -22.24
N ASN A 710 23.76 35.53 -22.05
CA ASN A 710 24.02 34.77 -20.82
C ASN A 710 25.48 34.32 -20.69
N PHE A 711 26.14 33.96 -21.81
CA PHE A 711 27.53 33.52 -21.78
C PHE A 711 28.50 34.63 -21.35
N LYS A 712 28.26 35.89 -21.76
CA LYS A 712 28.99 37.06 -21.24
C LYS A 712 28.85 37.15 -19.73
N LEU A 713 27.61 37.17 -19.23
CA LEU A 713 27.28 37.36 -17.82
C LEU A 713 27.90 36.29 -16.92
N LEU A 714 27.86 35.02 -17.35
CA LEU A 714 28.54 33.90 -16.69
C LEU A 714 30.07 34.03 -16.75
N ASN A 715 30.66 34.46 -17.87
CA ASN A 715 32.11 34.61 -17.97
C ASN A 715 32.64 35.73 -17.05
N THR A 716 32.00 36.90 -17.06
CA THR A 716 32.31 38.01 -16.14
C THR A 716 32.17 37.58 -14.68
N GLY A 717 31.13 36.80 -14.34
CA GLY A 717 30.96 36.30 -12.98
C GLY A 717 32.03 35.29 -12.51
N ILE A 718 32.76 34.65 -13.43
CA ILE A 718 33.96 33.85 -13.10
C ILE A 718 35.22 34.72 -13.03
N GLU A 719 35.33 35.75 -13.85
CA GLU A 719 36.52 36.62 -13.92
C GLU A 719 36.60 37.58 -12.73
N ASN A 720 35.47 38.11 -12.27
CA ASN A 720 35.41 38.99 -11.10
C ASN A 720 35.18 38.23 -9.78
N GLY A 721 34.35 37.18 -9.81
CA GLY A 721 34.05 36.32 -8.64
C GLY A 721 33.02 36.88 -7.64
N ASP A 722 32.41 38.03 -7.95
CA ASP A 722 31.47 38.79 -7.11
C ASP A 722 29.99 38.73 -7.57
N MET A 723 29.72 38.09 -8.71
CA MET A 723 28.38 37.99 -9.31
C MET A 723 27.35 37.36 -8.37
N PRO A 724 26.18 38.01 -8.13
CA PRO A 724 25.12 37.48 -7.28
C PRO A 724 24.64 36.09 -7.68
N GLU A 725 24.52 35.20 -6.70
CA GLU A 725 24.18 33.77 -6.87
C GLU A 725 22.92 33.54 -7.73
N GLN A 726 21.86 34.33 -7.53
CA GLN A 726 20.61 34.20 -8.27
C GLN A 726 20.77 34.57 -9.76
N ILE A 727 21.65 35.53 -10.10
CA ILE A 727 21.95 35.84 -11.51
C ILE A 727 22.70 34.67 -12.15
N VAL A 728 23.68 34.09 -11.44
CA VAL A 728 24.39 32.88 -11.92
C VAL A 728 23.43 31.71 -12.14
N ILE A 729 22.57 31.40 -11.16
CA ILE A 729 21.59 30.31 -11.22
C ILE A 729 20.67 30.47 -12.43
N GLN A 730 20.07 31.66 -12.61
CA GLN A 730 19.16 31.92 -13.73
C GLN A 730 19.90 31.94 -15.08
N SER A 731 21.12 32.47 -15.16
CA SER A 731 21.92 32.41 -16.40
C SER A 731 22.34 30.99 -16.77
N LEU A 732 22.65 30.13 -15.80
CA LEU A 732 22.90 28.71 -16.04
C LEU A 732 21.65 28.02 -16.59
N GLN A 733 20.50 28.18 -15.93
CA GLN A 733 19.20 27.64 -16.39
C GLN A 733 18.86 28.13 -17.81
N CYS A 734 18.91 29.44 -18.06
CA CYS A 734 18.58 30.01 -19.36
C CYS A 734 19.52 29.50 -20.47
N THR A 735 20.83 29.41 -20.20
CA THR A 735 21.80 28.87 -21.18
C THR A 735 21.58 27.38 -21.45
N HIS A 736 21.16 26.60 -20.45
CA HIS A 736 20.77 25.21 -20.62
C HIS A 736 19.56 25.09 -21.56
N TYR A 737 18.50 25.88 -21.35
CA TYR A 737 17.33 25.89 -22.23
C TYR A 737 17.67 26.31 -23.67
N VAL A 738 18.56 27.30 -23.87
CA VAL A 738 19.08 27.65 -25.22
C VAL A 738 19.67 26.42 -25.91
N ILE A 739 20.46 25.61 -25.19
CA ILE A 739 21.13 24.43 -25.75
C ILE A 739 20.11 23.32 -26.08
N LEU A 740 19.07 23.14 -25.26
CA LEU A 740 18.03 22.12 -25.51
C LEU A 740 17.11 22.49 -26.68
N TRP A 741 16.63 23.73 -26.78
CA TRP A 741 15.78 24.16 -27.90
C TRP A 741 16.51 24.13 -29.24
N ASN A 742 17.80 24.49 -29.25
CA ASN A 742 18.63 24.30 -30.45
C ASN A 742 18.83 22.81 -30.78
N LEU A 743 18.95 21.92 -29.81
CA LEU A 743 19.00 20.47 -30.06
C LEU A 743 17.69 19.94 -30.67
N ALA A 744 16.54 20.38 -30.16
CA ALA A 744 15.22 19.98 -30.65
C ALA A 744 15.05 20.27 -32.15
N LYS A 745 15.30 21.52 -32.57
CA LYS A 745 15.21 21.95 -33.99
C LYS A 745 16.10 21.14 -34.93
N LEU A 746 17.28 20.73 -34.46
CA LEU A 746 18.21 19.92 -35.24
C LEU A 746 17.72 18.48 -35.39
N SER A 747 17.02 17.93 -34.38
CA SER A 747 16.41 16.59 -34.41
C SER A 747 15.17 16.50 -35.30
N GLU A 748 14.51 17.62 -35.62
CA GLU A 748 13.36 17.69 -36.54
C GLU A 748 13.76 17.69 -38.02
N GLY A 749 15.06 17.60 -38.33
CA GLY A 749 15.57 17.36 -39.69
C GLY A 749 15.72 18.60 -40.58
N SER A 750 15.57 19.81 -40.03
CA SER A 750 15.71 21.09 -40.77
C SER A 750 17.15 21.66 -40.78
N SER A 751 18.13 20.91 -40.26
CA SER A 751 19.45 21.42 -39.85
C SER A 751 20.41 21.77 -40.99
N ARG A 752 21.11 22.91 -40.85
CA ARG A 752 22.33 23.19 -41.62
C ARG A 752 23.55 22.63 -40.87
N LYS A 753 24.62 22.34 -41.62
CA LYS A 753 25.89 21.89 -41.04
C LYS A 753 26.57 22.96 -40.17
N GLU A 754 26.23 24.22 -40.37
CA GLU A 754 26.74 25.37 -39.61
C GLU A 754 26.13 25.38 -38.21
N ASP A 755 24.81 25.25 -38.11
CA ASP A 755 24.02 25.18 -36.86
C ASP A 755 24.53 24.06 -35.93
N MET A 756 24.77 22.86 -36.48
CA MET A 756 25.36 21.72 -35.77
C MET A 756 26.76 22.01 -35.18
N VAL A 757 27.57 22.83 -35.86
CA VAL A 757 28.90 23.23 -35.38
C VAL A 757 28.78 24.31 -34.30
N THR A 758 27.83 25.23 -34.43
CA THR A 758 27.52 26.26 -33.44
C THR A 758 27.04 25.63 -32.14
N LEU A 759 26.04 24.73 -32.17
CA LEU A 759 25.55 24.05 -30.96
C LEU A 759 26.66 23.24 -30.27
N ARG A 760 27.47 22.48 -31.04
CA ARG A 760 28.63 21.76 -30.48
C ARG A 760 29.57 22.72 -29.71
N LYS A 761 29.86 23.89 -30.27
CA LYS A 761 30.75 24.88 -29.64
C LYS A 761 30.12 25.47 -28.38
N GLN A 762 28.83 25.82 -28.45
CA GLN A 762 28.05 26.37 -27.33
C GLN A 762 27.98 25.38 -26.16
N MET A 763 27.53 24.14 -26.41
CA MET A 763 27.46 23.07 -25.41
C MET A 763 28.82 22.81 -24.75
N ARG A 764 29.91 22.67 -25.53
CA ARG A 764 31.24 22.41 -24.94
C ARG A 764 31.77 23.56 -24.10
N ALA A 765 31.51 24.81 -24.50
CA ALA A 765 31.87 25.99 -23.71
C ALA A 765 31.02 26.08 -22.43
N PHE A 766 29.74 25.67 -22.49
CA PHE A 766 28.84 25.64 -21.35
C PHE A 766 29.19 24.53 -20.34
N CYS A 767 29.54 23.31 -20.78
CA CYS A 767 30.01 22.26 -19.88
C CYS A 767 31.22 22.72 -19.04
N LEU A 768 32.18 23.42 -19.67
CA LEU A 768 33.33 24.01 -18.97
C LEU A 768 32.93 25.15 -18.02
N MET A 769 31.89 25.92 -18.35
CA MET A 769 31.32 26.94 -17.47
C MET A 769 30.69 26.31 -16.22
N CYS A 770 29.84 25.29 -16.39
CA CYS A 770 29.24 24.52 -15.30
C CYS A 770 30.31 23.85 -14.42
N GLN A 771 31.35 23.27 -15.02
CA GLN A 771 32.45 22.65 -14.27
C GLN A 771 33.17 23.65 -13.35
N ARG A 772 33.41 24.89 -13.82
CA ARG A 772 33.96 25.94 -12.96
C ARG A 772 33.01 26.30 -11.82
N TYR A 773 31.72 26.50 -12.11
CA TYR A 773 30.71 26.82 -11.08
C TYR A 773 30.44 25.68 -10.09
N LEU A 774 30.71 24.41 -10.44
CA LEU A 774 30.70 23.28 -9.51
C LEU A 774 31.71 23.44 -8.34
N THR A 775 32.72 24.30 -8.51
CA THR A 775 33.72 24.63 -7.49
C THR A 775 33.49 25.98 -6.80
N ASN A 776 32.38 26.67 -7.08
CA ASN A 776 32.03 27.95 -6.45
C ASN A 776 31.88 27.82 -4.91
N VAL A 777 32.00 28.91 -4.15
CA VAL A 777 31.82 28.89 -2.69
C VAL A 777 30.36 28.64 -2.27
N ASN A 778 29.39 29.05 -3.08
CA ASN A 778 27.96 28.99 -2.79
C ASN A 778 27.35 27.63 -3.14
N THR A 779 26.67 26.98 -2.19
CA THR A 779 26.09 25.64 -2.37
C THR A 779 24.99 25.59 -3.43
N ALA A 780 24.08 26.57 -3.48
CA ALA A 780 22.99 26.59 -4.47
C ALA A 780 23.53 26.72 -5.90
N VAL A 781 24.58 27.52 -6.10
CA VAL A 781 25.29 27.61 -7.38
C VAL A 781 25.94 26.28 -7.76
N LYS A 782 26.58 25.56 -6.82
CA LYS A 782 27.12 24.21 -7.09
C LYS A 782 26.03 23.22 -7.48
N GLU A 783 24.93 23.17 -6.71
CA GLU A 783 23.80 22.26 -6.95
C GLU A 783 23.16 22.50 -8.31
N GLN A 784 22.96 23.77 -8.69
CA GLN A 784 22.40 24.13 -9.99
C GLN A 784 23.35 23.74 -11.14
N ALA A 785 24.64 24.02 -11.00
CA ALA A 785 25.65 23.65 -11.98
C ALA A 785 25.80 22.13 -12.10
N PHE A 786 25.76 21.41 -10.98
CA PHE A 786 25.82 19.95 -10.93
C PHE A 786 24.65 19.29 -11.65
N THR A 787 23.42 19.74 -11.37
CA THR A 787 22.19 19.16 -11.92
C THR A 787 22.17 19.33 -13.44
N ILE A 788 22.31 20.58 -13.92
CA ILE A 788 22.41 20.89 -15.36
C ILE A 788 23.53 20.09 -16.03
N LEU A 789 24.69 19.95 -15.38
CA LEU A 789 25.80 19.21 -15.97
C LEU A 789 25.51 17.71 -16.05
N CYS A 790 24.81 17.11 -15.09
CA CYS A 790 24.35 15.72 -15.20
C CYS A 790 23.37 15.55 -16.38
N ASP A 791 22.39 16.44 -16.54
CA ASP A 791 21.40 16.33 -17.61
C ASP A 791 22.02 16.58 -19.00
N VAL A 792 22.90 17.58 -19.15
CA VAL A 792 23.65 17.82 -20.39
C VAL A 792 24.56 16.62 -20.72
N LEU A 793 25.26 16.04 -19.74
CA LEU A 793 26.09 14.86 -19.95
C LEU A 793 25.26 13.64 -20.38
N LEU A 794 24.05 13.46 -19.84
CA LEU A 794 23.15 12.37 -20.21
C LEU A 794 22.56 12.57 -21.62
N ILE A 795 22.06 13.76 -21.91
CA ILE A 795 21.42 14.12 -23.19
C ILE A 795 22.42 14.06 -24.35
N PHE A 796 23.61 14.64 -24.19
CA PHE A 796 24.66 14.63 -25.22
C PHE A 796 25.57 13.38 -25.15
N SER A 797 25.18 12.34 -24.42
CA SER A 797 25.90 11.06 -24.35
C SER A 797 25.85 10.28 -25.67
N HIS A 798 26.56 9.15 -25.71
CA HIS A 798 26.48 8.20 -26.83
C HIS A 798 25.05 7.67 -27.10
N GLN A 799 24.13 7.76 -26.13
CA GLN A 799 22.73 7.35 -26.29
C GLN A 799 21.92 8.25 -27.24
N MET A 800 22.40 9.46 -27.53
CA MET A 800 21.78 10.37 -28.50
C MET A 800 21.69 9.74 -29.91
N VAL A 801 22.70 8.95 -30.29
CA VAL A 801 22.78 8.25 -31.58
C VAL A 801 21.85 7.04 -31.66
N SER A 802 21.50 6.44 -30.52
CA SER A 802 20.57 5.31 -30.42
C SER A 802 19.22 5.64 -31.10
N GLY A 803 18.64 4.64 -31.77
CA GLY A 803 17.37 4.78 -32.49
C GLY A 803 17.49 5.30 -33.94
N GLY A 804 18.69 5.33 -34.53
CA GLY A 804 18.91 5.74 -35.93
C GLY A 804 19.26 7.21 -36.11
N ARG A 805 19.67 7.91 -35.05
CA ARG A 805 20.05 9.33 -35.06
C ARG A 805 21.55 9.52 -35.28
N GLU A 806 22.14 8.75 -36.20
CA GLU A 806 23.57 8.79 -36.54
C GLU A 806 24.05 10.19 -36.97
N HIS A 807 23.17 11.00 -37.56
CA HIS A 807 23.46 12.40 -37.91
C HIS A 807 23.73 13.31 -36.69
N LEU A 808 23.42 12.87 -35.46
CA LEU A 808 23.74 13.56 -34.21
C LEU A 808 25.06 13.10 -33.56
N GLU A 809 25.74 12.06 -34.09
CA GLU A 809 27.10 11.67 -33.65
C GLU A 809 28.06 12.88 -33.51
N PRO A 810 28.06 13.87 -34.43
CA PRO A 810 28.82 15.11 -34.27
C PRO A 810 28.67 15.84 -32.92
N LEU A 811 27.51 15.74 -32.25
CA LEU A 811 27.23 16.44 -30.99
C LEU A 811 27.66 15.65 -29.74
N VAL A 812 28.01 14.37 -29.88
CA VAL A 812 28.33 13.52 -28.72
C VAL A 812 29.48 14.10 -27.89
N TYR A 813 29.28 14.07 -26.57
CA TYR A 813 30.22 14.49 -25.56
C TYR A 813 30.49 13.32 -24.59
N SER A 814 31.63 13.36 -23.91
CA SER A 814 32.01 12.38 -22.89
C SER A 814 32.85 13.11 -21.83
N PRO A 815 32.57 12.95 -20.54
CA PRO A 815 33.25 13.70 -19.49
C PRO A 815 34.69 13.21 -19.31
N GLU A 816 35.62 14.16 -19.25
CA GLU A 816 37.02 13.88 -18.89
C GLU A 816 37.13 13.33 -17.46
N ASP A 817 38.17 12.53 -17.18
CA ASP A 817 38.40 11.89 -15.88
C ASP A 817 38.38 12.89 -14.71
N SER A 818 38.87 14.10 -14.93
CA SER A 818 38.80 15.25 -14.01
C SER A 818 37.36 15.56 -13.59
N LEU A 819 36.48 15.77 -14.58
CA LEU A 819 35.07 16.06 -14.35
C LEU A 819 34.33 14.87 -13.72
N GLN A 820 34.67 13.63 -14.07
CA GLN A 820 34.07 12.45 -13.42
C GLN A 820 34.41 12.37 -11.93
N VAL A 821 35.63 12.77 -11.53
CA VAL A 821 36.07 12.86 -10.13
C VAL A 821 35.42 14.06 -9.42
N GLU A 822 35.30 15.22 -10.06
CA GLU A 822 34.65 16.40 -9.49
C GLU A 822 33.15 16.18 -9.22
N LEU A 823 32.44 15.52 -10.14
CA LEU A 823 31.04 15.13 -9.95
C LEU A 823 30.87 14.10 -8.82
N LEU A 824 31.77 13.11 -8.71
CA LEU A 824 31.75 12.15 -7.60
C LEU A 824 32.05 12.83 -6.26
N SER A 825 33.01 13.75 -6.25
CA SER A 825 33.36 14.57 -5.07
C SER A 825 32.18 15.42 -4.62
N PHE A 826 31.42 16.02 -5.55
CA PHE A 826 30.18 16.72 -5.20
C PHE A 826 29.19 15.80 -4.47
N ILE A 827 28.90 14.61 -5.02
CA ILE A 827 28.00 13.64 -4.37
C ILE A 827 28.48 13.24 -2.97
N LEU A 828 29.78 12.96 -2.81
CA LEU A 828 30.34 12.59 -1.51
C LEU A 828 30.24 13.72 -0.46
N ASN A 829 30.37 14.98 -0.87
CA ASN A 829 30.33 16.12 0.05
C ASN A 829 28.92 16.68 0.31
N HIS A 830 27.95 16.49 -0.60
CA HIS A 830 26.62 17.12 -0.51
C HIS A 830 25.44 16.14 -0.33
N VAL A 831 25.63 14.84 -0.55
CA VAL A 831 24.58 13.82 -0.35
C VAL A 831 24.82 12.99 0.91
N PHE A 832 26.05 12.51 1.11
CA PHE A 832 26.40 11.58 2.21
C PHE A 832 26.97 12.31 3.43
N ILE A 833 26.10 13.13 4.06
CA ILE A 833 26.37 13.92 5.28
C ILE A 833 25.85 13.15 6.50
N ASP A 834 26.47 13.26 7.68
CA ASP A 834 25.96 12.59 8.89
C ASP A 834 24.80 13.37 9.56
N GLN A 835 23.75 12.65 9.95
CA GLN A 835 22.49 13.23 10.46
C GLN A 835 22.67 14.03 11.77
N ASP A 836 23.70 13.73 12.58
CA ASP A 836 23.98 14.45 13.82
C ASP A 836 24.65 15.84 13.59
N GLU A 837 25.22 16.09 12.41
CA GLU A 837 25.82 17.39 12.09
C GLU A 837 24.78 18.46 11.70
N GLU A 838 23.63 18.05 11.13
CA GLU A 838 22.52 18.97 10.81
C GLU A 838 21.99 19.70 12.05
N THR A 839 22.00 19.05 13.21
CA THR A 839 21.59 19.66 14.50
C THR A 839 22.51 20.77 15.02
N ASN A 840 23.59 21.13 14.32
CA ASN A 840 24.54 22.17 14.74
C ASN A 840 24.62 23.40 13.81
N SER A 841 23.91 23.41 12.68
CA SER A 841 23.75 24.64 11.88
C SER A 841 22.68 25.57 12.47
N THR A 842 23.00 26.86 12.52
CA THR A 842 22.08 27.96 12.88
C THR A 842 20.76 27.87 12.09
N ASP A 843 19.58 28.03 12.68
CA ASP A 843 19.26 28.76 13.93
C ASP A 843 18.52 27.92 15.00
N GLY A 844 18.30 28.50 16.19
CA GLY A 844 17.70 27.81 17.36
C GLY A 844 16.20 27.49 17.28
N GLN A 845 15.67 27.20 16.09
CA GLN A 845 14.28 26.75 15.88
C GLN A 845 14.20 25.22 15.89
N GLN A 846 13.02 24.68 16.18
CA GLN A 846 12.77 23.26 15.94
C GLN A 846 12.54 23.07 14.44
N ASP A 847 13.58 22.69 13.69
CA ASP A 847 13.46 22.33 12.28
C ASP A 847 12.30 21.35 12.07
N ASP A 848 11.31 21.77 11.29
CA ASP A 848 10.11 20.99 11.01
C ASP A 848 10.44 19.67 10.28
N GLU A 849 9.61 18.64 10.48
CA GLU A 849 9.76 17.36 9.79
C GLU A 849 9.54 17.54 8.28
N ALA A 850 8.72 18.53 7.87
CA ALA A 850 8.55 18.95 6.48
C ALA A 850 9.86 19.43 5.82
N GLY A 851 10.57 20.40 6.41
CA GLY A 851 11.81 20.94 5.84
C GLY A 851 12.93 19.90 5.74
N LYS A 852 13.00 18.97 6.70
CA LYS A 852 13.93 17.81 6.63
C LYS A 852 13.57 16.83 5.52
N ILE A 853 12.29 16.63 5.23
CA ILE A 853 11.82 15.82 4.10
C ILE A 853 12.19 16.51 2.76
N GLU A 854 12.02 17.83 2.64
CA GLU A 854 12.40 18.59 1.44
C GLU A 854 13.92 18.51 1.17
N ALA A 855 14.75 18.79 2.18
CA ALA A 855 16.20 18.69 2.07
C ALA A 855 16.69 17.26 1.74
N LEU A 856 15.99 16.24 2.23
CA LEU A 856 16.22 14.85 1.83
C LEU A 856 15.81 14.60 0.36
N HIS A 857 14.66 15.10 -0.09
CA HIS A 857 14.22 14.98 -1.48
C HIS A 857 15.19 15.64 -2.46
N LYS A 858 15.69 16.83 -2.14
CA LYS A 858 16.73 17.52 -2.92
C LYS A 858 18.00 16.66 -3.07
N ARG A 859 18.51 16.09 -1.96
CA ARG A 859 19.68 15.19 -1.99
C ARG A 859 19.42 13.87 -2.72
N ARG A 860 18.21 13.30 -2.61
CA ARG A 860 17.78 12.12 -3.39
C ARG A 860 17.81 12.42 -4.90
N ASN A 861 17.34 13.58 -5.33
CA ASN A 861 17.36 13.99 -6.73
C ASN A 861 18.81 14.14 -7.26
N LEU A 862 19.70 14.78 -6.49
CA LEU A 862 21.13 14.89 -6.84
C LEU A 862 21.79 13.50 -6.98
N LEU A 863 21.53 12.58 -6.04
CA LEU A 863 22.06 11.21 -6.12
C LEU A 863 21.50 10.43 -7.32
N ALA A 864 20.21 10.58 -7.61
CA ALA A 864 19.57 9.95 -8.77
C ALA A 864 20.18 10.46 -10.08
N ALA A 865 20.45 11.77 -10.21
CA ALA A 865 21.09 12.36 -11.37
C ALA A 865 22.46 11.72 -11.68
N TYR A 866 23.33 11.57 -10.67
CA TYR A 866 24.62 10.87 -10.85
C TYR A 866 24.45 9.37 -11.12
N CYS A 867 23.48 8.71 -10.47
CA CYS A 867 23.20 7.30 -10.70
C CYS A 867 22.73 7.02 -12.15
N LYS A 868 21.97 7.93 -12.77
CA LYS A 868 21.64 7.86 -14.21
C LYS A 868 22.91 7.81 -15.06
N LEU A 869 23.93 8.63 -14.76
CA LEU A 869 25.20 8.65 -15.51
C LEU A 869 25.96 7.31 -15.43
N ILE A 870 25.92 6.63 -14.27
CA ILE A 870 26.50 5.29 -14.11
C ILE A 870 25.72 4.26 -14.93
N ILE A 871 24.40 4.28 -14.84
CA ILE A 871 23.51 3.31 -15.51
C ILE A 871 23.60 3.46 -17.04
N TYR A 872 23.58 4.68 -17.56
CA TYR A 872 23.71 4.95 -19.00
C TYR A 872 25.16 4.99 -19.48
N CYS A 873 26.13 4.53 -18.67
CA CYS A 873 27.54 4.40 -19.03
C CYS A 873 28.16 5.70 -19.56
N VAL A 874 27.75 6.83 -19.00
CA VAL A 874 28.28 8.18 -19.29
C VAL A 874 29.50 8.47 -18.43
N VAL A 875 29.54 7.93 -17.21
CA VAL A 875 30.74 7.85 -16.34
C VAL A 875 31.12 6.40 -16.13
N GLU A 876 32.37 6.13 -15.74
CA GLU A 876 32.83 4.76 -15.51
C GLU A 876 32.12 4.08 -14.34
N MET A 877 31.64 2.83 -14.53
CA MET A 877 30.99 2.02 -13.49
C MET A 877 31.84 1.81 -12.21
N LYS A 878 33.15 2.12 -12.24
CA LYS A 878 34.00 2.10 -11.03
C LYS A 878 33.60 3.17 -10.00
N THR A 879 33.05 4.32 -10.42
CA THR A 879 32.65 5.40 -9.49
C THR A 879 31.47 5.01 -8.60
N GLY A 880 30.67 4.03 -9.04
CA GLY A 880 29.64 3.41 -8.23
C GLY A 880 30.17 2.73 -6.96
N ALA A 881 31.48 2.45 -6.84
CA ALA A 881 32.03 1.80 -5.66
C ALA A 881 31.84 2.65 -4.39
N ASP A 882 32.11 3.95 -4.50
CA ASP A 882 31.97 4.94 -3.42
C ASP A 882 30.52 5.27 -3.07
N ILE A 883 29.56 4.83 -3.89
CA ILE A 883 28.11 4.95 -3.66
C ILE A 883 27.56 3.63 -3.07
N PHE A 884 27.91 2.48 -3.64
CA PHE A 884 27.41 1.18 -3.17
C PHE A 884 27.88 0.88 -1.74
N LYS A 885 29.07 1.36 -1.33
CA LYS A 885 29.55 1.25 0.05
C LYS A 885 28.61 1.91 1.09
N GLN A 886 27.86 2.93 0.66
CA GLN A 886 26.94 3.68 1.52
C GLN A 886 25.57 2.99 1.73
N TYR A 887 25.28 1.89 1.02
CA TYR A 887 23.98 1.23 0.97
C TYR A 887 23.37 0.89 2.36
N MET A 888 24.21 0.56 3.35
CA MET A 888 23.74 0.29 4.71
C MET A 888 23.72 1.54 5.62
N ARG A 889 24.69 2.45 5.49
CA ARG A 889 24.77 3.67 6.32
C ARG A 889 23.56 4.58 6.08
N TYR A 890 23.16 4.71 4.82
CA TYR A 890 22.05 5.59 4.40
C TYR A 890 20.83 4.81 3.88
N TYR A 891 20.57 3.61 4.42
CA TYR A 891 19.52 2.73 3.90
C TYR A 891 18.11 3.37 3.90
N ASN A 892 17.79 4.18 4.92
CA ASN A 892 16.48 4.83 5.07
C ASN A 892 16.26 6.03 4.15
N ASP A 893 17.34 6.60 3.61
CA ASP A 893 17.35 7.87 2.88
C ASP A 893 17.60 7.65 1.38
N TYR A 894 18.54 6.76 1.06
CA TYR A 894 19.05 6.49 -0.30
C TYR A 894 19.04 5.00 -0.68
N GLY A 895 18.62 4.10 0.22
CA GLY A 895 18.78 2.65 0.05
C GLY A 895 18.04 2.06 -1.15
N ASP A 896 16.91 2.63 -1.55
CA ASP A 896 16.19 2.22 -2.77
C ASP A 896 16.90 2.68 -4.05
N ILE A 897 17.35 3.94 -4.10
CA ILE A 897 18.15 4.50 -5.21
C ILE A 897 19.42 3.67 -5.43
N ILE A 898 20.19 3.40 -4.36
CA ILE A 898 21.44 2.63 -4.44
C ILE A 898 21.16 1.17 -4.85
N LYS A 899 20.09 0.56 -4.33
CA LYS A 899 19.66 -0.81 -4.69
C LYS A 899 19.33 -0.94 -6.17
N GLU A 900 18.62 0.01 -6.76
CA GLU A 900 18.26 -0.07 -8.18
C GLU A 900 19.45 0.27 -9.10
N THR A 901 20.35 1.18 -8.71
CA THR A 901 21.63 1.38 -9.41
C THR A 901 22.48 0.09 -9.42
N MET A 902 22.58 -0.63 -8.30
CA MET A 902 23.19 -1.97 -8.25
C MET A 902 22.43 -3.00 -9.10
N SER A 903 21.11 -2.86 -9.24
CA SER A 903 20.27 -3.74 -10.05
C SER A 903 20.50 -3.54 -11.54
N LYS A 904 20.48 -2.29 -12.01
CA LYS A 904 20.64 -1.90 -13.42
C LYS A 904 22.07 -2.13 -13.90
N THR A 905 23.09 -1.77 -13.11
CA THR A 905 24.49 -2.08 -13.45
C THR A 905 24.74 -3.59 -13.60
N ARG A 906 24.15 -4.43 -12.73
CA ARG A 906 24.19 -5.91 -12.84
C ARG A 906 23.44 -6.45 -14.07
N GLN A 907 22.43 -5.74 -14.58
CA GLN A 907 21.74 -6.11 -15.83
C GLN A 907 22.58 -5.78 -17.07
N ILE A 908 23.35 -4.68 -17.02
CA ILE A 908 24.24 -4.21 -18.09
C ILE A 908 25.52 -5.07 -18.17
N ASP A 909 26.28 -5.12 -17.09
CA ASP A 909 27.47 -5.98 -16.96
C ASP A 909 27.57 -6.57 -15.55
N LYS A 910 27.29 -7.87 -15.44
CA LYS A 910 27.40 -8.64 -14.20
C LYS A 910 28.82 -8.69 -13.64
N ILE A 911 29.83 -8.80 -14.51
CA ILE A 911 31.23 -8.96 -14.11
C ILE A 911 31.76 -7.62 -13.61
N GLN A 912 31.53 -6.53 -14.36
CA GLN A 912 31.96 -5.21 -13.92
C GLN A 912 31.18 -4.73 -12.69
N CYS A 913 29.88 -5.00 -12.59
CA CYS A 913 29.12 -4.76 -11.36
C CYS A 913 29.71 -5.51 -10.16
N ALA A 914 30.07 -6.80 -10.32
CA ALA A 914 30.72 -7.57 -9.26
C ALA A 914 32.11 -7.04 -8.87
N LYS A 915 32.87 -6.48 -9.82
CA LYS A 915 34.12 -5.75 -9.55
C LYS A 915 33.89 -4.46 -8.76
N THR A 916 32.88 -3.66 -9.12
CA THR A 916 32.51 -2.45 -8.36
C THR A 916 32.05 -2.81 -6.94
N LEU A 917 31.25 -3.86 -6.77
CA LEU A 917 30.78 -4.33 -5.45
C LEU A 917 31.93 -4.79 -4.52
N ILE A 918 32.96 -5.48 -5.05
CA ILE A 918 34.11 -5.85 -4.23
C ILE A 918 35.03 -4.65 -3.96
N LEU A 919 35.14 -3.70 -4.91
CA LEU A 919 35.87 -2.45 -4.71
C LEU A 919 35.26 -1.60 -3.57
N SER A 920 33.92 -1.52 -3.45
CA SER A 920 33.24 -0.90 -2.31
C SER A 920 33.67 -1.48 -0.96
N LEU A 921 33.76 -2.81 -0.88
CA LEU A 921 34.16 -3.50 0.34
C LEU A 921 35.66 -3.31 0.63
N GLN A 922 36.50 -3.23 -0.40
CA GLN A 922 37.92 -2.90 -0.28
C GLN A 922 38.12 -1.45 0.21
N GLN A 923 37.33 -0.50 -0.27
CA GLN A 923 37.33 0.90 0.18
C GLN A 923 36.99 0.99 1.68
N LEU A 924 35.85 0.45 2.11
CA LEU A 924 35.45 0.41 3.53
C LEU A 924 36.49 -0.26 4.43
N PHE A 925 37.12 -1.34 3.94
CA PHE A 925 38.17 -2.04 4.70
C PHE A 925 39.45 -1.20 4.84
N ASN A 926 39.81 -0.41 3.83
CA ASN A 926 40.92 0.55 3.92
C ASN A 926 40.59 1.76 4.82
N GLU A 927 39.36 2.27 4.75
CA GLU A 927 38.84 3.33 5.62
C GLU A 927 38.93 2.90 7.10
N MET A 928 38.36 1.74 7.43
CA MET A 928 38.47 1.10 8.76
C MET A 928 39.92 0.86 9.19
N LEU A 929 40.82 0.44 8.28
CA LEU A 929 42.25 0.29 8.59
C LEU A 929 42.96 1.63 8.84
N SER A 930 42.49 2.73 8.26
CA SER A 930 43.03 4.07 8.50
C SER A 930 42.58 4.64 9.85
N GLU A 931 41.40 4.26 10.34
CA GLU A 931 40.85 4.70 11.63
C GLU A 931 41.36 3.84 12.80
N LEU A 932 41.29 2.51 12.66
CA LEU A 932 41.56 1.55 13.75
C LEU A 932 42.97 0.94 13.71
N GLY A 933 43.70 1.14 12.61
CA GLY A 933 45.02 0.57 12.39
C GLY A 933 45.00 -0.94 12.14
N HIS A 934 46.20 -1.51 11.92
CA HIS A 934 46.37 -2.89 11.47
C HIS A 934 46.12 -3.97 12.56
N GLY A 935 45.87 -3.55 13.80
CA GLY A 935 45.59 -4.42 14.94
C GLY A 935 44.12 -4.43 15.38
N PHE A 936 43.21 -4.03 14.48
CA PHE A 936 41.78 -3.92 14.76
C PHE A 936 41.15 -5.27 15.18
N ASP A 937 40.10 -5.20 16.01
CA ASP A 937 39.35 -6.38 16.41
C ASP A 937 38.37 -6.84 15.31
N ARG A 938 38.37 -8.14 14.98
CA ARG A 938 37.42 -8.75 14.04
C ARG A 938 36.02 -8.95 14.63
N SER A 939 35.83 -8.80 15.95
CA SER A 939 34.49 -8.63 16.55
C SER A 939 34.04 -7.17 16.69
N SER A 940 34.80 -6.20 16.17
CA SER A 940 34.37 -4.79 16.15
C SER A 940 33.10 -4.57 15.32
N SER A 941 32.29 -3.58 15.71
CA SER A 941 31.08 -3.18 14.99
C SER A 941 31.38 -2.77 13.55
N SER A 942 32.48 -2.03 13.31
CA SER A 942 32.90 -1.60 11.98
C SER A 942 33.17 -2.79 11.05
N PHE A 943 33.99 -3.76 11.49
CA PHE A 943 34.28 -4.94 10.68
C PHE A 943 33.04 -5.83 10.46
N CYS A 944 32.22 -6.02 11.51
CA CYS A 944 30.95 -6.75 11.40
C CYS A 944 29.97 -6.07 10.44
N GLY A 945 29.94 -4.74 10.39
CA GLY A 945 29.12 -3.96 9.46
C GLY A 945 29.52 -4.17 8.00
N ILE A 946 30.82 -4.14 7.69
CA ILE A 946 31.33 -4.43 6.34
C ILE A 946 31.00 -5.89 5.95
N LYS A 947 31.07 -6.82 6.90
CA LYS A 947 30.72 -8.23 6.68
C LYS A 947 29.22 -8.44 6.43
N GLU A 948 28.33 -7.76 7.16
CA GLU A 948 26.88 -7.78 6.89
C GLU A 948 26.54 -7.13 5.53
N LEU A 949 27.24 -6.05 5.14
CA LEU A 949 27.11 -5.46 3.80
C LEU A 949 27.52 -6.46 2.70
N ALA A 950 28.64 -7.17 2.89
CA ALA A 950 29.07 -8.23 1.98
C ALA A 950 28.05 -9.38 1.88
N ARG A 951 27.45 -9.79 3.01
CA ARG A 951 26.35 -10.77 3.01
C ARG A 951 25.14 -10.27 2.23
N ARG A 952 24.75 -8.99 2.35
CA ARG A 952 23.69 -8.38 1.54
C ARG A 952 24.03 -8.31 0.06
N PHE A 953 25.26 -7.95 -0.31
CA PHE A 953 25.74 -7.98 -1.69
C PHE A 953 25.72 -9.41 -2.27
N SER A 954 26.10 -10.42 -1.48
CA SER A 954 26.06 -11.83 -1.87
C SER A 954 24.65 -12.28 -2.29
N LEU A 955 23.59 -11.79 -1.63
CA LEU A 955 22.20 -12.07 -2.00
C LEU A 955 21.80 -11.52 -3.38
N THR A 956 22.43 -10.44 -3.86
CA THR A 956 22.07 -9.79 -5.15
C THR A 956 22.33 -10.66 -6.39
N PHE A 957 23.16 -11.72 -6.25
CA PHE A 957 23.42 -12.70 -7.31
C PHE A 957 22.32 -13.78 -7.45
N GLY A 958 21.30 -13.76 -6.59
CA GLY A 958 20.12 -14.64 -6.68
C GLY A 958 20.39 -16.10 -6.32
N LEU A 959 19.55 -17.00 -6.85
CA LEU A 959 19.67 -18.47 -6.71
C LEU A 959 20.22 -19.16 -7.96
N ASP A 960 20.09 -18.55 -9.14
CA ASP A 960 20.60 -19.07 -10.41
C ASP A 960 22.13 -18.85 -10.52
N GLN A 961 22.89 -19.73 -9.86
CA GLN A 961 24.36 -19.71 -9.88
C GLN A 961 24.95 -19.82 -11.29
N VAL A 962 24.22 -20.40 -12.25
CA VAL A 962 24.71 -20.53 -13.64
C VAL A 962 24.72 -19.17 -14.34
N LYS A 963 23.69 -18.34 -14.12
CA LYS A 963 23.60 -16.99 -14.70
C LYS A 963 24.58 -15.97 -14.09
N THR A 964 25.21 -16.25 -12.96
CA THR A 964 26.11 -15.33 -12.23
C THR A 964 27.52 -15.88 -11.99
N ARG A 965 27.78 -17.14 -12.37
CA ARG A 965 29.04 -17.89 -12.23
C ARG A 965 30.31 -17.06 -12.40
N ASP A 966 30.52 -16.49 -13.58
CA ASP A 966 31.78 -15.85 -13.95
C ASP A 966 32.00 -14.52 -13.19
N ALA A 967 30.92 -13.82 -12.86
CA ALA A 967 30.96 -12.60 -12.06
C ALA A 967 31.36 -12.89 -10.60
N ILE A 968 30.81 -13.95 -10.01
CA ILE A 968 31.17 -14.40 -8.66
C ILE A 968 32.62 -14.92 -8.64
N ALA A 969 33.03 -15.69 -9.66
CA ALA A 969 34.41 -16.16 -9.79
C ALA A 969 35.42 -14.99 -9.91
N MET A 970 35.07 -13.93 -10.66
CA MET A 970 35.88 -12.71 -10.77
C MET A 970 35.94 -11.93 -9.44
N LEU A 971 34.81 -11.80 -8.73
CA LEU A 971 34.74 -11.18 -7.40
C LEU A 971 35.67 -11.89 -6.40
N HIS A 972 35.69 -13.22 -6.40
CA HIS A 972 36.61 -14.00 -5.58
C HIS A 972 38.08 -13.85 -6.02
N LYS A 973 38.36 -13.75 -7.32
CA LYS A 973 39.71 -13.52 -7.85
C LYS A 973 40.28 -12.18 -7.37
N ASP A 974 39.54 -11.09 -7.58
CA ASP A 974 40.00 -9.74 -7.26
C ASP A 974 40.02 -9.50 -5.73
N GLY A 975 39.13 -10.16 -4.97
CA GLY A 975 39.19 -10.19 -3.50
C GLY A 975 40.39 -10.95 -2.93
N ILE A 976 40.83 -12.05 -3.57
CA ILE A 976 42.09 -12.74 -3.22
C ILE A 976 43.29 -11.84 -3.52
N GLU A 977 43.33 -11.21 -4.69
CA GLU A 977 44.43 -10.29 -5.07
C GLU A 977 44.57 -9.12 -4.08
N PHE A 978 43.46 -8.56 -3.61
CA PHE A 978 43.48 -7.54 -2.57
C PHE A 978 44.00 -8.05 -1.21
N ALA A 979 43.56 -9.24 -0.77
CA ALA A 979 43.93 -9.82 0.52
C ALA A 979 45.45 -10.12 0.66
N PHE A 980 46.14 -10.36 -0.46
CA PHE A 980 47.59 -10.60 -0.52
C PHE A 980 48.39 -9.47 -1.17
N LYS A 981 47.76 -8.30 -1.41
CA LYS A 981 48.39 -7.16 -2.10
C LYS A 981 49.60 -6.61 -1.35
N GLU A 982 49.44 -6.36 -0.06
CA GLU A 982 50.46 -5.74 0.79
C GLU A 982 51.05 -6.78 1.77
N PRO A 983 52.39 -6.90 1.88
CA PRO A 983 53.05 -7.86 2.75
C PRO A 983 52.85 -7.50 4.23
N SER A 984 53.26 -8.41 5.14
CA SER A 984 53.08 -8.16 6.58
C SER A 984 53.95 -7.01 7.08
N PRO A 985 53.38 -5.99 7.76
CA PRO A 985 54.16 -4.90 8.36
C PRO A 985 55.03 -5.38 9.54
N GLN A 986 54.80 -6.62 10.02
CA GLN A 986 55.56 -7.25 11.11
C GLN A 986 56.66 -8.20 10.58
N GLY A 987 56.92 -8.24 9.28
CA GLY A 987 58.00 -9.03 8.67
C GLY A 987 57.63 -10.48 8.29
N GLU A 988 58.62 -11.23 7.82
CA GLU A 988 58.43 -12.59 7.30
C GLU A 988 57.86 -13.55 8.36
N GLY A 989 56.83 -14.32 7.98
CA GLY A 989 56.15 -15.29 8.86
C GLY A 989 54.86 -14.79 9.50
N ASN A 990 54.65 -13.46 9.54
CA ASN A 990 53.42 -12.82 10.03
C ASN A 990 52.34 -12.68 8.92
N PRO A 991 51.05 -12.52 9.27
CA PRO A 991 49.97 -12.42 8.28
C PRO A 991 50.07 -11.17 7.39
N PRO A 992 49.72 -11.27 6.08
CA PRO A 992 49.58 -10.12 5.17
C PRO A 992 48.61 -9.07 5.70
N LEU A 993 48.82 -7.80 5.31
CA LEU A 993 48.10 -6.65 5.86
C LEU A 993 46.57 -6.76 5.74
N HIS A 994 46.10 -7.33 4.62
CA HIS A 994 44.68 -7.42 4.29
C HIS A 994 44.10 -8.83 4.49
N LEU A 995 44.78 -9.74 5.19
CA LEU A 995 44.37 -11.14 5.30
C LEU A 995 42.94 -11.30 5.89
N ALA A 996 42.55 -10.40 6.80
CA ALA A 996 41.22 -10.37 7.39
C ALA A 996 40.08 -10.11 6.38
N PHE A 997 40.38 -9.54 5.20
CA PHE A 997 39.39 -9.36 4.14
C PHE A 997 38.82 -10.70 3.63
N LEU A 998 39.52 -11.82 3.84
CA LEU A 998 39.02 -13.16 3.48
C LEU A 998 37.80 -13.59 4.32
N ASP A 999 37.63 -13.09 5.55
CA ASP A 999 36.41 -13.33 6.34
C ASP A 999 35.19 -12.60 5.73
N ILE A 1000 35.39 -11.41 5.12
CA ILE A 1000 34.36 -10.67 4.39
C ILE A 1000 34.06 -11.38 3.05
N LEU A 1001 35.11 -11.80 2.33
CA LEU A 1001 35.00 -12.53 1.06
C LEU A 1001 34.31 -13.90 1.22
N SER A 1002 34.33 -14.48 2.42
CA SER A 1002 33.68 -15.77 2.71
C SER A 1002 32.17 -15.75 2.51
N GLU A 1003 31.50 -14.60 2.69
CA GLU A 1003 30.04 -14.45 2.51
C GLU A 1003 29.56 -14.72 1.07
N PHE A 1004 30.43 -14.48 0.08
CA PHE A 1004 30.17 -14.78 -1.33
C PHE A 1004 30.41 -16.25 -1.69
N SER A 1005 31.19 -16.98 -0.89
CA SER A 1005 31.58 -18.38 -1.19
C SER A 1005 30.41 -19.37 -1.14
N SER A 1006 29.25 -18.95 -0.60
CA SER A 1006 27.98 -19.68 -0.67
C SER A 1006 27.36 -19.69 -2.08
N LYS A 1007 27.71 -18.72 -2.94
CA LYS A 1007 27.17 -18.55 -4.30
C LYS A 1007 28.03 -19.20 -5.40
N LEU A 1008 29.28 -19.57 -5.09
CA LEU A 1008 30.13 -20.35 -6.00
C LEU A 1008 29.60 -21.79 -6.20
N MET A 1009 29.49 -22.22 -7.46
CA MET A 1009 29.20 -23.62 -7.80
C MET A 1009 30.35 -24.54 -7.34
N ARG A 1010 30.04 -25.84 -7.09
CA ARG A 1010 31.04 -26.85 -6.65
C ARG A 1010 32.27 -26.97 -7.57
N GLN A 1011 32.14 -26.65 -8.86
CA GLN A 1011 33.27 -26.62 -9.80
C GLN A 1011 34.18 -25.42 -9.53
N ASP A 1012 33.61 -24.22 -9.44
CA ASP A 1012 34.37 -22.97 -9.35
C ASP A 1012 35.00 -22.77 -7.97
N LYS A 1013 34.43 -23.37 -6.91
CA LYS A 1013 35.12 -23.50 -5.62
C LYS A 1013 36.51 -24.13 -5.75
N ARG A 1014 36.68 -25.14 -6.63
CA ARG A 1014 38.00 -25.74 -6.91
C ARG A 1014 38.89 -24.78 -7.71
N THR A 1015 38.34 -24.09 -8.71
CA THR A 1015 39.08 -23.08 -9.51
C THR A 1015 39.59 -21.93 -8.64
N VAL A 1016 38.75 -21.40 -7.75
CA VAL A 1016 39.10 -20.33 -6.79
C VAL A 1016 40.10 -20.81 -5.75
N HIS A 1017 39.99 -22.06 -5.27
CA HIS A 1017 41.02 -22.67 -4.40
C HIS A 1017 42.38 -22.78 -5.10
N MET A 1018 42.42 -23.28 -6.34
CA MET A 1018 43.65 -23.34 -7.16
C MET A 1018 44.19 -21.95 -7.54
N TYR A 1019 43.38 -20.90 -7.40
CA TYR A 1019 43.84 -19.52 -7.53
C TYR A 1019 44.46 -19.02 -6.22
N LEU A 1020 43.79 -19.25 -5.09
CA LEU A 1020 44.29 -18.95 -3.74
C LEU A 1020 45.66 -19.59 -3.48
N GLU A 1021 45.85 -20.85 -3.91
CA GLU A 1021 47.11 -21.61 -3.83
C GLU A 1021 48.31 -20.96 -4.56
N ARG A 1022 48.09 -19.92 -5.38
CA ARG A 1022 49.16 -19.13 -6.00
C ARG A 1022 49.73 -18.03 -5.08
N PHE A 1023 48.97 -17.63 -4.06
CA PHE A 1023 49.32 -16.55 -3.13
C PHE A 1023 49.68 -17.07 -1.74
N MET A 1024 49.03 -18.13 -1.26
CA MET A 1024 49.38 -18.77 0.02
C MET A 1024 50.61 -19.68 -0.11
N THR A 1025 51.61 -19.49 0.76
CA THR A 1025 52.75 -20.42 0.84
C THR A 1025 52.41 -21.66 1.66
N PHE A 1026 53.22 -22.71 1.52
CA PHE A 1026 53.10 -23.93 2.34
C PHE A 1026 53.22 -23.66 3.85
N GLN A 1027 54.03 -22.66 4.26
CA GLN A 1027 54.13 -22.25 5.67
C GLN A 1027 52.82 -21.62 6.15
N MET A 1028 52.22 -20.72 5.37
CA MET A 1028 50.93 -20.07 5.70
C MET A 1028 49.80 -21.10 5.84
N ALA A 1029 49.81 -22.16 5.02
CA ALA A 1029 48.84 -23.26 5.10
C ALA A 1029 48.90 -24.08 6.41
N LEU A 1030 50.06 -24.06 7.09
CA LEU A 1030 50.31 -24.78 8.34
C LEU A 1030 49.99 -23.96 9.59
N GLN A 1031 49.88 -22.63 9.49
CA GLN A 1031 49.60 -21.76 10.64
C GLN A 1031 48.20 -22.02 11.24
N ARG A 1032 48.09 -21.88 12.56
CA ARG A 1032 46.85 -22.18 13.34
C ARG A 1032 46.50 -21.15 14.41
N GLU A 1033 47.23 -20.03 14.46
CA GLU A 1033 46.95 -18.93 15.38
C GLU A 1033 45.74 -18.11 14.91
N ASP A 1034 45.04 -17.43 15.82
CA ASP A 1034 43.78 -16.74 15.53
C ASP A 1034 43.91 -15.62 14.47
N CYS A 1035 45.11 -15.06 14.29
CA CYS A 1035 45.41 -14.08 13.24
C CYS A 1035 45.40 -14.69 11.82
N TRP A 1036 45.54 -16.01 11.68
CA TRP A 1036 45.43 -16.75 10.42
C TRP A 1036 44.04 -17.35 10.18
N LEU A 1037 43.13 -17.25 11.16
CA LEU A 1037 41.76 -17.77 11.05
C LEU A 1037 41.00 -17.33 9.79
N PRO A 1038 41.10 -16.08 9.27
CA PRO A 1038 40.41 -15.68 8.03
C PRO A 1038 40.77 -16.55 6.82
N LEU A 1039 42.05 -16.92 6.68
CA LEU A 1039 42.53 -17.80 5.61
C LEU A 1039 42.01 -19.24 5.80
N ILE A 1040 41.96 -19.71 7.04
CA ILE A 1040 41.46 -21.05 7.38
C ILE A 1040 39.96 -21.14 7.08
N SER A 1041 39.16 -20.19 7.55
CA SER A 1041 37.71 -20.09 7.32
C SER A 1041 37.38 -20.03 5.82
N TYR A 1042 38.04 -19.14 5.08
CA TYR A 1042 37.83 -18.99 3.64
C TYR A 1042 38.25 -20.22 2.84
N ARG A 1043 39.40 -20.85 3.15
CA ARG A 1043 39.79 -22.10 2.49
C ARG A 1043 38.81 -23.23 2.80
N ASN A 1044 38.32 -23.31 4.03
CA ASN A 1044 37.32 -24.31 4.43
C ASN A 1044 35.99 -24.12 3.69
N SER A 1045 35.49 -22.89 3.49
CA SER A 1045 34.23 -22.66 2.77
C SER A 1045 34.31 -22.98 1.27
N LEU A 1046 35.51 -22.96 0.68
CA LEU A 1046 35.80 -23.50 -0.66
C LEU A 1046 35.91 -25.04 -0.66
N GLN A 1047 36.43 -25.64 0.41
CA GLN A 1047 36.61 -27.10 0.54
C GLN A 1047 35.35 -27.86 0.99
N ALA A 1048 34.40 -27.20 1.67
CA ALA A 1048 33.19 -27.78 2.27
C ALA A 1048 32.08 -28.19 1.26
N GLY A 1049 32.47 -28.93 0.23
CA GLY A 1049 31.58 -29.57 -0.74
C GLY A 1049 32.21 -30.81 -1.38
N GLY A 1050 33.12 -31.47 -0.65
CA GLY A 1050 33.90 -32.62 -1.10
C GLY A 1050 33.11 -33.93 -1.07
N ASP A 1051 32.72 -34.38 0.13
CA ASP A 1051 32.40 -35.79 0.39
C ASP A 1051 31.21 -35.98 1.36
N ASP A 1052 29.95 -35.95 0.90
CA ASP A 1052 28.84 -36.73 1.54
C ASP A 1052 27.58 -37.02 0.67
N ASP A 1053 27.65 -36.93 -0.67
CA ASP A 1053 26.50 -37.20 -1.57
C ASP A 1053 26.54 -38.59 -2.23
N THR A 1054 27.00 -39.64 -1.53
CA THR A 1054 27.21 -40.98 -2.14
C THR A 1054 26.47 -42.16 -1.50
N MET A 1055 25.44 -41.93 -0.68
CA MET A 1055 24.38 -42.93 -0.41
C MET A 1055 23.00 -42.32 -0.16
N SER A 1056 22.10 -42.37 -1.17
CA SER A 1056 20.64 -42.67 -1.00
C SER A 1056 19.74 -42.37 -2.24
N VAL A 1057 20.03 -42.89 -3.43
CA VAL A 1057 19.07 -42.84 -4.58
C VAL A 1057 18.84 -44.20 -5.25
N MET A 1058 18.10 -45.06 -4.55
CA MET A 1058 17.23 -46.15 -5.05
C MET A 1058 16.58 -46.77 -3.79
N SER A 1059 15.27 -47.01 -3.70
CA SER A 1059 14.19 -47.09 -4.70
C SER A 1059 12.83 -46.74 -4.06
N GLY A 1060 11.83 -46.23 -4.81
CA GLY A 1060 10.51 -45.97 -4.21
C GLY A 1060 9.29 -45.69 -5.09
N TYR A 1061 9.41 -45.16 -6.32
CA TYR A 1061 8.21 -44.82 -7.11
C TYR A 1061 7.57 -46.04 -7.79
N SER A 1062 6.34 -46.39 -7.40
CA SER A 1062 5.53 -47.43 -8.03
C SER A 1062 4.66 -46.86 -9.16
N SER A 1063 4.55 -47.60 -10.27
CA SER A 1063 4.02 -47.09 -11.53
C SER A 1063 2.49 -47.10 -11.63
N ARG A 1064 1.90 -46.02 -12.18
CA ARG A 1064 0.72 -46.13 -13.06
C ARG A 1064 1.22 -46.24 -14.50
N GLY A 1065 0.90 -47.36 -15.16
CA GLY A 1065 1.46 -47.71 -16.47
C GLY A 1065 0.52 -47.52 -17.65
N SER A 1066 1.10 -47.56 -18.85
CA SER A 1066 0.40 -47.87 -20.10
C SER A 1066 1.25 -48.87 -20.89
N SER A 1067 0.61 -49.79 -21.61
CA SER A 1067 1.30 -50.72 -22.53
C SER A 1067 1.40 -50.10 -23.94
N VAL A 1068 2.20 -50.59 -24.88
CA VAL A 1068 1.96 -51.83 -25.64
C VAL A 1068 3.28 -52.45 -26.19
N ARG A 1069 3.21 -53.78 -26.41
CA ARG A 1069 4.07 -54.70 -27.20
C ARG A 1069 4.75 -54.13 -28.48
N SER A 1070 5.83 -54.72 -29.05
CA SER A 1070 6.71 -55.84 -28.62
C SER A 1070 7.92 -56.14 -29.54
N LYS A 1071 9.02 -56.62 -28.92
CA LYS A 1071 9.94 -57.73 -29.33
C LYS A 1071 10.34 -57.95 -30.82
N LYS A 1072 11.65 -57.81 -31.11
CA LYS A 1072 12.62 -58.77 -31.77
C LYS A 1072 13.85 -57.97 -32.30
N ALA A 1073 15.03 -58.52 -32.59
CA ALA A 1073 15.85 -59.62 -32.04
C ALA A 1073 17.29 -59.52 -32.61
N LYS A 1074 18.32 -59.98 -31.87
CA LYS A 1074 19.77 -60.02 -32.21
C LYS A 1074 20.12 -60.98 -33.40
N PRO A 1075 21.40 -61.09 -33.86
CA PRO A 1075 22.45 -60.07 -34.12
C PRO A 1075 23.35 -60.34 -35.37
N THR A 1076 24.25 -59.40 -35.74
CA THR A 1076 25.62 -59.66 -36.32
C THR A 1076 26.48 -58.39 -36.19
N ALA A 1077 27.82 -58.47 -36.24
CA ALA A 1077 28.72 -57.34 -35.95
C ALA A 1077 30.07 -57.37 -36.70
N ALA A 1078 30.69 -56.20 -36.92
CA ALA A 1078 32.15 -55.98 -37.01
C ALA A 1078 32.54 -54.48 -37.11
N THR A 1079 33.41 -54.00 -36.20
CA THR A 1079 34.47 -52.93 -36.37
C THR A 1079 34.12 -51.53 -36.94
N LYS A 1080 34.74 -50.41 -36.55
CA LYS A 1080 35.99 -50.16 -35.78
C LYS A 1080 36.00 -48.72 -35.20
N GLU A 1081 36.69 -48.50 -34.07
CA GLU A 1081 37.05 -47.18 -33.44
C GLU A 1081 35.87 -46.28 -33.00
N SER A 1082 35.91 -45.48 -31.92
CA SER A 1082 37.00 -45.06 -31.01
C SER A 1082 36.57 -44.92 -29.53
N SER A 1083 37.48 -45.25 -28.59
CA SER A 1083 37.64 -44.76 -27.20
C SER A 1083 36.42 -44.35 -26.32
N SER A 1084 36.14 -45.13 -25.26
CA SER A 1084 36.16 -44.64 -23.85
C SER A 1084 36.10 -45.80 -22.82
N SER A 1085 36.57 -45.53 -21.59
CA SER A 1085 36.55 -46.35 -20.35
C SER A 1085 35.36 -47.31 -20.18
N SER A 1086 35.45 -48.54 -19.64
CA SER A 1086 36.13 -48.94 -18.40
C SER A 1086 36.08 -50.48 -18.20
N GLU A 1087 37.10 -51.09 -17.57
CA GLU A 1087 36.95 -52.35 -16.81
C GLU A 1087 37.72 -52.25 -15.48
N VAL A 1088 37.18 -52.90 -14.44
CA VAL A 1088 37.69 -52.90 -13.05
C VAL A 1088 37.99 -54.32 -12.61
N TRP A 1089 39.22 -54.60 -12.18
CA TRP A 1089 39.72 -55.76 -11.40
C TRP A 1089 41.22 -55.47 -11.04
N GLN A 1090 41.89 -55.99 -9.99
CA GLN A 1090 41.54 -56.90 -8.90
C GLN A 1090 42.42 -56.69 -7.64
N GLN A 1091 41.78 -56.75 -6.47
CA GLN A 1091 42.12 -57.48 -5.22
C GLN A 1091 43.54 -58.02 -4.90
N SER A 1092 44.00 -57.73 -3.66
CA SER A 1092 44.51 -58.70 -2.64
C SER A 1092 44.84 -57.94 -1.33
N LEU A 1093 44.28 -58.23 -0.14
CA LEU A 1093 44.57 -59.32 0.85
C LEU A 1093 45.92 -59.11 1.61
N GLN A 1094 46.09 -59.41 2.92
CA GLN A 1094 45.47 -60.47 3.74
C GLN A 1094 45.66 -60.33 5.30
N THR A 1095 44.58 -60.44 6.11
CA THR A 1095 44.48 -61.09 7.49
C THR A 1095 45.39 -60.65 8.69
N PRO A 1096 45.19 -61.13 9.97
CA PRO A 1096 44.19 -62.08 10.54
C PRO A 1096 43.43 -61.70 11.87
N VAL A 1097 42.15 -62.15 12.00
CA VAL A 1097 41.50 -62.98 13.11
C VAL A 1097 41.53 -62.45 14.58
N MET A 1098 40.52 -62.52 15.49
CA MET A 1098 39.50 -63.56 15.80
C MET A 1098 38.10 -63.06 16.33
N MET A 1099 37.61 -63.55 17.50
CA MET A 1099 36.22 -63.59 18.06
C MET A 1099 36.27 -63.76 19.62
N PRO A 1100 35.19 -63.65 20.47
CA PRO A 1100 33.74 -63.81 20.22
C PRO A 1100 32.77 -62.79 20.91
N SER A 1101 31.45 -63.10 20.94
CA SER A 1101 30.25 -62.30 21.34
C SER A 1101 29.64 -62.73 22.73
N PRO A 1102 28.36 -62.47 23.17
CA PRO A 1102 27.23 -61.62 22.67
C PRO A 1102 26.33 -60.88 23.75
N HIS A 1103 25.24 -60.20 23.29
CA HIS A 1103 23.84 -60.11 23.87
C HIS A 1103 23.17 -58.81 24.44
N LEU A 1104 22.00 -58.47 23.81
CA LEU A 1104 20.66 -58.11 24.36
C LEU A 1104 20.26 -56.64 24.75
N THR A 1105 18.97 -56.46 25.09
CA THR A 1105 18.08 -55.31 24.76
C THR A 1105 17.04 -54.93 25.85
N SER A 1106 16.43 -53.72 25.77
CA SER A 1106 14.95 -53.44 25.84
C SER A 1106 14.40 -52.37 26.83
N THR A 1107 13.58 -51.45 26.30
CA THR A 1107 12.32 -50.81 26.82
C THR A 1107 12.13 -50.21 28.25
N ALA A 1108 11.93 -48.88 28.27
CA ALA A 1108 10.68 -48.16 28.67
C ALA A 1108 10.22 -47.87 30.14
N MET A 1109 9.44 -46.78 30.25
CA MET A 1109 8.36 -46.42 31.23
C MET A 1109 8.61 -45.59 32.52
N ARG A 1110 7.87 -44.45 32.58
CA ARG A 1110 7.22 -43.72 33.72
C ARG A 1110 8.02 -42.89 34.75
N GLU A 1111 7.40 -41.77 35.13
CA GLU A 1111 7.71 -40.86 36.27
C GLU A 1111 7.42 -41.51 37.65
N PRO A 1112 7.84 -40.93 38.81
CA PRO A 1112 7.02 -39.84 39.42
C PRO A 1112 7.72 -38.78 40.32
N LYS A 1113 7.11 -37.58 40.32
CA LYS A 1113 6.90 -36.58 41.40
C LYS A 1113 7.60 -36.67 42.79
N ARG A 1114 8.02 -35.46 43.22
CA ARG A 1114 8.07 -34.89 44.60
C ARG A 1114 9.11 -35.39 45.62
N GLY A 1115 9.88 -34.43 46.16
CA GLY A 1115 10.68 -34.46 47.39
C GLY A 1115 10.79 -33.04 47.96
N ARG A 1116 11.21 -32.85 49.23
CA ARG A 1116 11.04 -31.56 49.95
C ARG A 1116 12.11 -31.31 51.03
N ASP A 1117 12.22 -30.03 51.40
CA ASP A 1117 12.76 -29.45 52.65
C ASP A 1117 14.30 -29.41 52.87
N ASP A 1118 14.70 -28.39 53.67
CA ASP A 1118 15.94 -28.20 54.44
C ASP A 1118 17.30 -28.00 53.71
N SER A 1119 18.17 -27.03 54.07
CA SER A 1119 18.21 -26.16 55.28
C SER A 1119 19.23 -24.99 55.24
N TYR A 1120 19.00 -23.99 56.12
CA TYR A 1120 19.98 -23.22 56.92
C TYR A 1120 20.81 -22.02 56.36
N MET A 1121 20.68 -20.88 57.07
CA MET A 1121 21.69 -19.89 57.54
C MET A 1121 22.69 -19.22 56.57
N GLU A 1122 23.24 -18.02 56.84
CA GLU A 1122 22.91 -16.83 57.67
C GLU A 1122 23.95 -15.72 57.33
N SER A 1123 23.76 -14.48 57.80
CA SER A 1123 24.78 -13.41 57.91
C SER A 1123 25.26 -12.70 56.61
N SER A 1124 25.63 -11.41 56.61
CA SER A 1124 25.29 -10.32 57.56
C SER A 1124 25.73 -8.93 57.03
N LEU A 1125 25.27 -7.87 57.72
CA LEU A 1125 25.94 -6.56 57.94
C LEU A 1125 26.03 -5.47 56.82
N LEU A 1126 25.75 -4.23 57.30
CA LEU A 1126 26.37 -2.93 56.97
C LEU A 1126 26.00 -2.12 55.70
N ALA A 1127 25.10 -1.15 55.92
CA ALA A 1127 25.16 0.23 55.38
C ALA A 1127 26.33 1.03 56.11
N PRO A 1128 26.63 2.36 55.90
CA PRO A 1128 25.69 3.43 55.50
C PRO A 1128 26.22 4.76 54.82
N GLN A 1129 25.29 5.68 54.49
CA GLN A 1129 25.45 7.18 54.45
C GLN A 1129 26.33 7.82 53.31
N ARG A 1130 26.27 9.12 52.94
CA ARG A 1130 25.55 10.34 53.43
C ARG A 1130 25.54 11.52 52.40
N ARG A 1131 24.56 12.46 52.51
CA ARG A 1131 24.56 13.92 52.08
C ARG A 1131 24.64 14.23 50.57
N GLY A 1132 24.06 15.31 49.99
CA GLY A 1132 23.00 16.28 50.42
C GLY A 1132 23.46 17.57 51.13
N GLY A 1133 23.01 18.81 50.79
CA GLY A 1133 22.13 19.32 49.71
C GLY A 1133 21.47 20.69 50.06
N ARG A 1134 21.34 21.66 49.11
CA ARG A 1134 20.79 23.06 49.21
C ARG A 1134 20.90 23.77 47.82
N ALA A 1135 20.39 24.98 47.51
CA ALA A 1135 19.08 25.65 47.71
C ALA A 1135 19.10 27.14 47.23
N ALA A 1136 18.00 27.64 46.59
CA ALA A 1136 17.56 29.06 46.47
C ALA A 1136 18.43 30.09 45.66
N ALA A 1137 17.93 31.22 45.10
CA ALA A 1137 16.57 31.68 44.67
C ALA A 1137 16.64 33.07 43.93
N LEU A 1138 15.48 33.60 43.46
CA LEU A 1138 15.18 34.94 42.88
C LEU A 1138 15.52 35.10 41.36
N ALA A 1139 14.66 35.52 40.40
CA ALA A 1139 13.50 36.45 40.26
C ALA A 1139 13.89 37.83 39.65
N SER A 1140 13.09 38.59 38.85
CA SER A 1140 11.62 38.61 38.63
C SER A 1140 11.21 39.30 37.29
N GLY A 1141 9.95 39.13 36.83
CA GLY A 1141 9.24 39.95 35.80
C GLY A 1141 8.78 39.14 34.56
N ALA A 1142 7.50 38.83 34.26
CA ALA A 1142 6.21 39.55 34.31
C ALA A 1142 6.08 40.63 33.22
N THR A 1143 5.00 40.78 32.41
CA THR A 1143 3.52 40.60 32.59
C THR A 1143 2.83 40.10 31.27
N ALA A 1144 1.53 39.82 31.10
CA ALA A 1144 0.28 39.66 31.90
C ALA A 1144 -0.67 38.73 31.08
N VAL A 1145 -1.41 37.76 31.63
CA VAL A 1145 -2.60 37.81 32.51
C VAL A 1145 -3.88 38.36 31.86
N CYS A 1146 -4.87 37.48 31.66
CA CYS A 1146 -6.23 37.71 32.15
C CYS A 1146 -6.93 36.38 32.50
N LEU A 1147 -7.82 36.42 33.49
CA LEU A 1147 -8.54 35.27 34.08
C LEU A 1147 -10.02 35.66 34.23
N PHE A 1148 -10.93 34.69 34.22
CA PHE A 1148 -12.20 34.83 34.93
C PHE A 1148 -12.55 33.56 35.71
N VAL A 1149 -13.27 33.75 36.81
CA VAL A 1149 -13.44 32.77 37.89
C VAL A 1149 -14.85 32.87 38.43
N PHE A 1150 -15.55 31.74 38.60
CA PHE A 1150 -16.62 31.60 39.59
C PHE A 1150 -16.62 30.23 40.27
N HIS A 1151 -17.41 30.09 41.35
CA HIS A 1151 -16.80 29.63 42.60
C HIS A 1151 -17.79 28.95 43.58
N SER A 1152 -17.38 27.81 44.15
CA SER A 1152 -17.87 27.15 45.38
C SER A 1152 -19.35 26.70 45.48
N ARG A 1153 -19.55 25.41 45.81
CA ARG A 1153 -19.96 25.01 47.19
C ARG A 1153 -19.87 23.51 47.47
N ARG A 1154 -19.71 23.16 48.76
CA ARG A 1154 -19.85 21.79 49.30
C ARG A 1154 -21.33 21.45 49.56
N GLY A 1155 -21.68 20.17 49.41
CA GLY A 1155 -22.83 19.53 50.05
C GLY A 1155 -22.41 18.13 50.50
N THR A 1156 -22.81 17.71 51.71
CA THR A 1156 -22.41 16.43 52.32
C THR A 1156 -23.61 15.50 52.49
N GLY A 1157 -23.48 14.25 52.04
CA GLY A 1157 -24.36 13.13 52.35
C GLY A 1157 -23.52 11.88 52.62
N LEU A 1158 -23.98 11.00 53.51
CA LEU A 1158 -23.26 9.82 54.02
C LEU A 1158 -24.13 8.57 53.89
N MET A 1159 -23.48 7.40 53.92
CA MET A 1159 -24.04 6.06 54.19
C MET A 1159 -24.96 5.47 53.09
N GLU A 1160 -24.92 4.17 52.76
CA GLU A 1160 -24.03 3.03 53.12
C GLU A 1160 -23.66 2.33 51.79
N GLU A 1161 -22.40 1.93 51.54
CA GLU A 1161 -21.76 0.67 51.98
C GLU A 1161 -22.51 -0.62 51.60
N ASP A 1162 -22.03 -1.27 50.53
CA ASP A 1162 -22.06 -2.73 50.31
C ASP A 1162 -20.99 -3.06 49.22
N GLU A 1163 -19.72 -3.07 49.63
CA GLU A 1163 -18.61 -3.58 48.79
C GLU A 1163 -18.41 -5.09 49.04
N GLU A 1164 -18.19 -5.88 47.98
CA GLU A 1164 -17.15 -6.92 48.04
C GLU A 1164 -16.36 -6.95 46.71
N PRO A 1165 -15.06 -7.30 46.73
CA PRO A 1165 -14.11 -6.78 45.74
C PRO A 1165 -13.90 -7.69 44.52
N ILE A 1166 -13.67 -7.06 43.37
CA ILE A 1166 -13.01 -7.71 42.23
C ILE A 1166 -11.49 -7.61 42.44
N VAL A 1167 -10.80 -8.74 42.45
CA VAL A 1167 -9.35 -8.82 42.67
C VAL A 1167 -8.59 -8.26 41.47
N GLU A 1168 -7.87 -7.16 41.66
CA GLU A 1168 -6.88 -6.64 40.70
C GLU A 1168 -5.56 -7.42 40.81
N ASP A 1169 -5.45 -8.52 40.06
CA ASP A 1169 -4.19 -9.27 39.89
C ASP A 1169 -3.74 -9.27 38.42
N VAL A 1170 -3.24 -8.10 37.97
CA VAL A 1170 -2.49 -7.95 36.71
C VAL A 1170 -1.21 -7.17 37.00
N MET A 1171 -0.30 -7.76 37.78
CA MET A 1171 1.00 -7.13 38.04
C MET A 1171 1.86 -7.08 36.77
N MET A 1172 2.28 -5.86 36.44
CA MET A 1172 3.32 -5.58 35.46
C MET A 1172 4.63 -6.26 35.87
N SER A 1173 5.30 -6.91 34.91
CA SER A 1173 6.74 -7.18 35.01
C SER A 1173 7.40 -6.87 33.67
N SER A 1174 8.49 -6.12 33.72
CA SER A 1174 9.16 -5.54 32.56
C SER A 1174 10.66 -5.68 32.71
N GLU A 1175 11.21 -6.80 32.27
CA GLU A 1175 12.63 -6.97 31.95
C GLU A 1175 12.77 -8.07 30.90
N GLY A 1176 13.65 -7.86 29.92
CA GLY A 1176 13.72 -8.69 28.73
C GLY A 1176 14.86 -9.71 28.76
N ARG A 1177 14.73 -10.76 27.96
CA ARG A 1177 15.88 -11.55 27.49
C ARG A 1177 15.60 -12.12 26.11
N LEU A 1178 16.64 -12.18 25.29
CA LEU A 1178 16.67 -12.90 24.03
C LEU A 1178 16.81 -14.41 24.33
N ASP A 1179 16.20 -15.26 23.50
CA ASP A 1179 16.88 -16.28 22.68
C ASP A 1179 15.83 -17.15 21.93
N ASP A 1180 16.29 -18.06 21.07
CA ASP A 1180 15.55 -19.09 20.33
C ASP A 1180 14.41 -18.66 19.36
N LEU A 1181 14.81 -18.32 18.13
CA LEU A 1181 13.98 -18.41 16.92
C LEU A 1181 14.60 -19.44 15.94
N ASN A 1182 13.98 -20.60 15.75
CA ASN A 1182 14.38 -21.56 14.72
C ASN A 1182 13.25 -22.51 14.31
N GLU A 1183 12.33 -22.03 13.47
CA GLU A 1183 11.42 -22.87 12.67
C GLU A 1183 11.26 -22.24 11.28
N GLY A 1184 11.18 -23.07 10.23
CA GLY A 1184 11.39 -22.64 8.85
C GLY A 1184 10.14 -22.11 8.13
N MET A 1185 10.35 -21.24 7.14
CA MET A 1185 9.32 -20.78 6.19
C MET A 1185 9.87 -20.76 4.76
N ASP A 1186 9.01 -21.00 3.77
CA ASP A 1186 9.39 -21.04 2.36
C ASP A 1186 9.67 -19.64 1.79
N PHE A 1187 10.86 -19.46 1.22
CA PHE A 1187 11.35 -18.19 0.69
C PHE A 1187 11.00 -17.99 -0.80
N ASP A 1188 9.81 -17.44 -1.09
CA ASP A 1188 9.52 -16.88 -2.42
C ASP A 1188 8.74 -15.54 -2.43
N THR A 1189 8.50 -14.92 -1.27
CA THR A 1189 8.22 -13.48 -1.12
C THR A 1189 8.56 -13.00 0.29
N MET A 1190 9.55 -12.11 0.44
CA MET A 1190 9.74 -11.30 1.64
C MET A 1190 10.32 -9.91 1.32
N ASP A 1191 9.56 -8.87 1.67
CA ASP A 1191 10.16 -7.62 2.14
C ASP A 1191 10.83 -7.87 3.50
N ILE A 1192 11.86 -7.10 3.83
CA ILE A 1192 12.64 -7.29 5.05
C ILE A 1192 11.96 -6.55 6.20
N ASP A 1193 11.41 -7.30 7.16
CA ASP A 1193 10.85 -6.72 8.39
C ASP A 1193 11.96 -6.30 9.38
N LEU A 1194 11.76 -5.10 9.93
CA LEU A 1194 12.53 -4.49 11.01
C LEU A 1194 11.53 -3.74 11.92
N PRO A 1195 11.84 -3.52 13.22
CA PRO A 1195 10.88 -2.97 14.17
C PRO A 1195 10.31 -1.62 13.70
N PRO A 1196 8.98 -1.41 13.80
CA PRO A 1196 8.32 -0.25 13.20
C PRO A 1196 8.64 1.03 13.99
N SER A 1197 9.50 1.88 13.43
CA SER A 1197 9.53 3.30 13.75
C SER A 1197 8.25 3.98 13.26
N LYS A 1198 7.89 5.13 13.85
CA LYS A 1198 6.69 5.89 13.46
C LYS A 1198 6.78 6.40 12.00
N ASN A 1199 7.97 6.83 11.61
CA ASN A 1199 8.28 7.59 10.40
C ASN A 1199 8.27 6.76 9.09
N ARG A 1200 7.92 5.46 9.13
CA ARG A 1200 7.69 4.66 7.91
C ARG A 1200 6.38 5.05 7.19
N ARG A 1201 5.48 5.78 7.85
CA ARG A 1201 4.11 6.06 7.37
C ARG A 1201 4.00 7.18 6.32
N GLU A 1202 4.76 8.28 6.41
CA GLU A 1202 4.80 9.29 5.33
C GLU A 1202 5.83 8.97 4.23
N ARG A 1203 7.04 8.50 4.63
CA ARG A 1203 8.17 8.21 3.70
C ARG A 1203 7.91 7.13 2.64
N SER A 1204 6.76 6.44 2.69
CA SER A 1204 6.35 5.49 1.63
C SER A 1204 5.66 6.16 0.44
N GLU A 1205 5.11 7.36 0.58
CA GLU A 1205 4.18 7.94 -0.40
C GLU A 1205 4.87 8.86 -1.42
N LEU A 1206 6.06 9.35 -1.10
CA LEU A 1206 6.90 10.20 -1.95
C LEU A 1206 7.99 9.37 -2.67
N LYS A 1207 7.57 8.38 -3.47
CA LYS A 1207 8.47 7.57 -4.29
C LYS A 1207 8.22 7.73 -5.79
N PRO A 1208 8.82 8.74 -6.44
CA PRO A 1208 9.03 8.72 -7.88
C PRO A 1208 9.82 7.46 -8.29
N ASP A 1209 9.46 6.84 -9.41
CA ASP A 1209 10.36 5.87 -10.03
C ASP A 1209 11.44 6.62 -10.81
N TYR A 1210 12.51 6.95 -10.09
CA TYR A 1210 13.70 7.65 -10.59
C TYR A 1210 14.42 6.93 -11.76
N PHE A 1211 13.99 5.72 -12.15
CA PHE A 1211 14.63 4.88 -13.16
C PHE A 1211 13.67 4.25 -14.19
N ASP A 1212 12.43 4.72 -14.28
CA ASP A 1212 11.52 4.42 -15.40
C ASP A 1212 12.07 5.09 -16.68
N PRO A 1213 12.23 4.37 -17.81
CA PRO A 1213 12.53 5.00 -19.09
C PRO A 1213 11.55 6.11 -19.52
N ALA A 1214 10.31 6.12 -19.00
CA ALA A 1214 9.37 7.22 -19.18
C ALA A 1214 9.65 8.43 -18.27
N SER A 1215 10.24 8.26 -17.07
CA SER A 1215 10.61 9.38 -16.20
C SER A 1215 11.89 10.11 -16.62
N ILE A 1216 12.50 9.67 -17.72
CA ILE A 1216 13.50 10.42 -18.50
C ILE A 1216 12.82 11.52 -19.35
N MET A 1217 11.48 11.57 -19.38
CA MET A 1217 10.67 12.63 -20.00
C MET A 1217 9.52 13.10 -19.06
N ASP A 1218 9.67 12.91 -17.74
CA ASP A 1218 8.73 13.42 -16.73
C ASP A 1218 9.25 14.77 -16.21
N GLU A 1219 8.43 15.82 -16.30
CA GLU A 1219 8.81 17.20 -15.95
C GLU A 1219 9.43 17.30 -14.56
N SER A 1220 8.93 16.50 -13.61
CA SER A 1220 9.35 16.51 -12.20
C SER A 1220 10.80 16.05 -11.97
N VAL A 1221 11.42 15.41 -12.97
CA VAL A 1221 12.74 14.75 -12.86
C VAL A 1221 13.82 15.44 -13.69
N LEU A 1222 13.45 16.35 -14.59
CA LEU A 1222 14.36 17.16 -15.42
C LEU A 1222 14.30 18.67 -15.13
N GLY A 1223 13.19 19.16 -14.56
CA GLY A 1223 12.92 20.61 -14.53
C GLY A 1223 12.67 21.21 -15.91
N VAL A 1224 12.53 20.38 -16.95
CA VAL A 1224 12.29 20.76 -18.34
C VAL A 1224 10.99 20.10 -18.81
N SER A 1225 10.12 20.87 -19.45
CA SER A 1225 8.98 20.34 -20.20
C SER A 1225 9.48 19.76 -21.53
N MET A 1226 9.87 18.48 -21.54
CA MET A 1226 10.34 17.79 -22.75
C MET A 1226 9.20 17.06 -23.47
N PHE A 1227 8.59 17.79 -24.42
CA PHE A 1227 7.49 17.44 -25.35
C PHE A 1227 6.06 17.64 -24.85
#